data_AF-A0A936GFA4-F1
#
_entry.id   AF-A0A936GFA4-F1
#
_cell.length_a   1.000
_cell.length_b   1.000
_cell.length_c   1.000
_cell.angle_alpha   90.00
_cell.angle_beta   90.00
_cell.angle_gamma   90.00
#
_symmetry.space_group_name_H-M   'P 1'
#
loop_
_entity.id
_entity.type
_entity.pdbx_description
1 polymer ?
#
loop_
_entity_poly.entity_id
_entity_poly.type
_entity_poly.pdbx_seq_one_letter_code
_entity_poly.pdbx_strand_id
1 'polypeptide(L)'
;MTSHKIIDLIGFERAIPIHSANENISESESVVLNQIRDFNIAIDAVYFNTDENDNSFPAVFLKEVKLFDETVLKEIAETHQKIWNYKKVLFLYVYSETEIRIYNCSQRPILKTEDEPDYKKELQKIEIKSYHVSDKTQLQELNNLFSRIAVDTGIIWTLEEAVSIREKINLQHRVDKYLVTSLVNTAQQLQDQGLEINFIHKIILRSLFLLYLEDRGATDEQFYSQIKKGATSYFDILDDVEATYSLYEKLEEHFNGNVFTIEKGESISPAQLQLVKKCFISGNDNTQQTKLFEDWRLFDFSIIQIELLSEIYENFLFKTDPELKKKTGTYYTPPSLVEFILNEKLPVSKNETDYNVKILDPACGSGIFLVESFKRLVKRYENSHNKKLNDFNRLKKLLTDTIFGVELHPQAIKVAAFSLYLALVDNLDPKTIWQNKEHRLPNLINNPADKSLKVQGKNLFCRDTILENKEIEGINFDLVVGNPPFGTTDLSESIREYCDKNDFAKEMVLPFLHKATQFAPKGEIALIFNTKVLTNTGGTYQNFRYWLFNKCYVEKVYNFSILRNAKKNFGGQLFGDATGPISIVFFKKEQPQEPSDKIVYYAPKTYIKSNIIEGLCIDSTDVKYLPREECQKPDTKIWKIAMWGGMGDWELVTSLKGRNIGNLLSQKEFIHGLGLQFLDKSTIKPLIDNVVPKEYVKPQSIERFNTSVFSKLNDGLTDDSKIIYANYYKTIKDNLPEVNVFRRLGTKGAYKAPHILIKEGLANWEICASFINKDCSFNSKVIGIHHPDSQLLKGLVCYFNSKFALYYIFITSASIGIEREEIKPNELNNLPQFLELEDFHKLAQLYDEYIVDNYFTREQNIEILEQKINEFIFKKLFSLIKTDNSIILDFISYTLPLLKKDIVAISLHPNANNIVKYSETIVEKLNDFLDGQGVYANATVYNINRFTPLMMIKISHEEVKKDVFDSGENVDAELKQLDQYLWDESAKSIYFRKKLNYKRGNDIYIIRPNQRRFWSQSMAMEDASELILEILNGEHDEA
;
A
#
# COMPACT_ATOMS: atom_id res chain seq x y z
N MET A 1 18.27 -29.84 -25.53
CA MET A 1 18.20 -28.39 -25.75
C MET A 1 19.48 -27.81 -25.18
N THR A 2 20.11 -26.82 -25.81
CA THR A 2 21.23 -26.08 -25.16
C THR A 2 20.68 -25.26 -24.00
N SER A 3 21.50 -24.92 -23.00
CA SER A 3 21.10 -24.08 -21.84
C SER A 3 20.38 -22.79 -22.28
N HIS A 4 20.86 -22.16 -23.35
CA HIS A 4 20.28 -20.95 -23.95
C HIS A 4 18.83 -21.14 -24.43
N LYS A 5 18.47 -22.32 -24.99
CA LYS A 5 17.10 -22.58 -25.44
C LYS A 5 16.08 -22.63 -24.31
N ILE A 6 16.51 -22.88 -23.06
CA ILE A 6 15.62 -22.90 -21.90
C ILE A 6 15.30 -21.48 -21.46
N ILE A 7 16.31 -20.61 -21.44
CA ILE A 7 16.16 -19.18 -21.14
C ILE A 7 15.26 -18.50 -22.18
N ASP A 8 15.45 -18.81 -23.46
CA ASP A 8 14.56 -18.36 -24.54
C ASP A 8 13.12 -18.88 -24.36
N LEU A 9 12.95 -20.15 -23.95
CA LEU A 9 11.63 -20.76 -23.75
C LEU A 9 10.82 -20.02 -22.68
N ILE A 10 11.49 -19.57 -21.62
CA ILE A 10 10.86 -18.87 -20.50
C ILE A 10 10.90 -17.34 -20.67
N GLY A 11 11.41 -16.82 -21.79
CA GLY A 11 11.32 -15.39 -22.11
C GLY A 11 12.38 -14.50 -21.48
N PHE A 12 13.49 -15.06 -20.96
CA PHE A 12 14.57 -14.28 -20.31
C PHE A 12 15.77 -14.01 -21.24
N GLU A 13 15.61 -14.15 -22.55
CA GLU A 13 16.63 -13.81 -23.56
C GLU A 13 17.06 -12.33 -23.53
N ARG A 14 16.24 -11.47 -22.92
CA ARG A 14 16.52 -10.03 -22.71
C ARG A 14 17.33 -9.73 -21.46
N ALA A 15 17.70 -10.74 -20.67
CA ALA A 15 18.52 -10.52 -19.49
C ALA A 15 19.88 -9.94 -19.87
N ILE A 16 20.32 -8.92 -19.14
CA ILE A 16 21.55 -8.19 -19.45
C ILE A 16 22.72 -8.90 -18.75
N PRO A 17 23.77 -9.32 -19.49
CA PRO A 17 24.98 -9.88 -18.89
C PRO A 17 25.72 -8.85 -18.05
N ILE A 18 26.31 -9.29 -16.94
CA ILE A 18 26.97 -8.38 -15.98
C ILE A 18 28.20 -7.67 -16.55
N HIS A 19 28.87 -8.32 -17.50
CA HIS A 19 30.04 -7.77 -18.20
C HIS A 19 29.67 -7.11 -19.54
N SER A 20 28.39 -6.85 -19.80
CA SER A 20 27.97 -6.14 -21.01
C SER A 20 28.57 -4.73 -21.05
N ALA A 21 29.20 -4.39 -22.18
CA ALA A 21 29.76 -3.07 -22.48
C ALA A 21 28.86 -2.27 -23.46
N ASN A 22 27.59 -2.67 -23.62
CA ASN A 22 26.68 -2.07 -24.60
C ASN A 22 26.43 -0.57 -24.33
N GLU A 23 26.43 0.24 -25.39
CA GLU A 23 26.13 1.67 -25.33
C GLU A 23 24.65 1.98 -25.00
N ASN A 24 23.76 0.98 -25.13
CA ASN A 24 22.32 1.09 -24.88
C ASN A 24 21.89 0.66 -23.47
N ILE A 25 22.80 0.57 -22.50
CA ILE A 25 22.46 0.23 -21.12
C ILE A 25 21.94 1.49 -20.41
N SER A 26 20.77 1.36 -19.79
CA SER A 26 20.12 2.41 -19.02
C SER A 26 21.00 2.82 -17.81
N GLU A 27 20.86 4.05 -17.31
CA GLU A 27 21.70 4.50 -16.20
C GLU A 27 21.48 3.67 -14.92
N SER A 28 20.23 3.40 -14.61
CA SER A 28 19.80 2.52 -13.53
C SER A 28 20.24 1.04 -13.68
N GLU A 29 20.20 0.46 -14.88
CA GLU A 29 20.77 -0.85 -15.19
C GLU A 29 22.25 -0.82 -14.86
N SER A 30 22.96 0.20 -15.33
CA SER A 30 24.37 0.40 -15.03
C SER A 30 24.61 0.50 -13.52
N VAL A 31 23.78 1.24 -12.76
CA VAL A 31 23.89 1.31 -11.30
C VAL A 31 23.75 -0.07 -10.67
N VAL A 32 22.76 -0.87 -11.07
CA VAL A 32 22.53 -2.21 -10.49
C VAL A 32 23.63 -3.19 -10.91
N LEU A 33 24.05 -3.17 -12.17
CA LEU A 33 25.16 -4.00 -12.67
C LEU A 33 26.48 -3.62 -11.97
N ASN A 34 26.73 -2.32 -11.76
CA ASN A 34 27.86 -1.84 -10.95
C ASN A 34 27.75 -2.35 -9.52
N GLN A 35 26.60 -2.22 -8.86
CA GLN A 35 26.38 -2.75 -7.51
C GLN A 35 26.68 -4.25 -7.43
N ILE A 36 26.18 -5.04 -8.38
CA ILE A 36 26.42 -6.49 -8.45
C ILE A 36 27.90 -6.81 -8.60
N ARG A 37 28.63 -6.04 -9.44
CA ARG A 37 30.08 -6.15 -9.60
C ARG A 37 30.82 -5.74 -8.33
N ASP A 38 30.50 -4.60 -7.77
CA ASP A 38 31.13 -4.02 -6.57
C ASP A 38 30.93 -4.93 -5.34
N PHE A 39 29.75 -5.54 -5.21
CA PHE A 39 29.41 -6.50 -4.15
C PHE A 39 29.91 -7.93 -4.43
N ASN A 40 30.50 -8.16 -5.61
CA ASN A 40 30.96 -9.47 -6.07
C ASN A 40 29.86 -10.55 -5.98
N ILE A 41 28.63 -10.25 -6.40
CA ILE A 41 27.54 -11.23 -6.43
C ILE A 41 27.74 -12.13 -7.66
N ALA A 42 28.03 -13.42 -7.43
CA ALA A 42 28.39 -14.38 -8.47
C ALA A 42 27.18 -14.89 -9.26
N ILE A 43 26.61 -14.02 -10.08
CA ILE A 43 25.57 -14.31 -11.07
C ILE A 43 26.12 -14.01 -12.48
N ASP A 44 25.40 -14.35 -13.54
CA ASP A 44 25.86 -14.17 -14.93
C ASP A 44 25.07 -13.09 -15.67
N ALA A 45 23.77 -13.02 -15.43
CA ALA A 45 22.88 -12.05 -16.04
C ALA A 45 21.77 -11.61 -15.08
N VAL A 46 21.24 -10.42 -15.37
CA VAL A 46 20.12 -9.82 -14.63
C VAL A 46 18.99 -9.59 -15.61
N TYR A 47 17.83 -10.17 -15.33
CA TYR A 47 16.62 -9.71 -15.99
C TYR A 47 16.13 -8.45 -15.29
N PHE A 48 16.14 -7.36 -16.05
CA PHE A 48 15.64 -6.07 -15.63
C PHE A 48 14.20 -5.88 -16.07
N ASN A 49 13.43 -5.22 -15.22
CA ASN A 49 12.19 -4.57 -15.61
C ASN A 49 12.46 -3.06 -15.70
N THR A 50 12.32 -2.47 -16.89
CA THR A 50 12.90 -1.17 -17.27
C THR A 50 11.82 -0.16 -17.67
N ASP A 51 11.98 1.10 -17.20
CA ASP A 51 11.02 2.20 -17.33
C ASP A 51 11.16 3.06 -18.59
N GLU A 52 10.17 3.91 -18.91
CA GLU A 52 10.24 4.82 -20.07
C GLU A 52 11.29 5.93 -19.91
N ASN A 53 11.69 6.23 -18.67
CA ASN A 53 12.79 7.15 -18.36
C ASN A 53 14.15 6.42 -18.30
N ASP A 54 14.24 5.18 -18.81
CA ASP A 54 15.42 4.31 -18.77
C ASP A 54 15.88 3.97 -17.32
N ASN A 55 14.94 3.79 -16.39
CA ASN A 55 15.17 3.29 -15.03
C ASN A 55 14.71 1.83 -14.83
N SER A 56 15.57 0.95 -14.32
CA SER A 56 15.45 -0.49 -14.41
C SER A 56 15.67 -1.15 -13.05
N PHE A 57 14.84 -2.16 -12.74
CA PHE A 57 14.88 -2.96 -11.51
C PHE A 57 15.30 -4.37 -11.79
N PRO A 58 16.21 -4.95 -10.99
CA PRO A 58 16.49 -6.36 -11.10
C PRO A 58 15.25 -7.13 -10.63
N ALA A 59 14.63 -7.90 -11.52
CA ALA A 59 13.47 -8.75 -11.21
C ALA A 59 13.89 -10.20 -10.98
N VAL A 60 14.86 -10.69 -11.75
CA VAL A 60 15.40 -12.06 -11.62
C VAL A 60 16.91 -12.05 -11.80
N PHE A 61 17.60 -12.83 -10.98
CA PHE A 61 19.02 -13.12 -11.16
C PHE A 61 19.20 -14.50 -11.78
N LEU A 62 20.08 -14.58 -12.78
CA LEU A 62 20.36 -15.78 -13.56
C LEU A 62 21.81 -16.19 -13.34
N LYS A 63 22.03 -17.49 -13.09
CA LYS A 63 23.34 -18.11 -12.97
C LYS A 63 23.41 -19.39 -13.82
N GLU A 64 24.37 -19.47 -14.73
CA GLU A 64 24.64 -20.64 -15.54
C GLU A 64 25.69 -21.53 -14.85
N VAL A 65 25.42 -22.83 -14.77
CA VAL A 65 26.33 -23.82 -14.22
C VAL A 65 26.45 -25.02 -15.15
N LYS A 66 27.61 -25.68 -15.17
CA LYS A 66 27.79 -26.89 -15.96
C LYS A 66 27.02 -28.08 -15.38
N LEU A 67 27.13 -28.27 -14.07
CA LEU A 67 26.53 -29.39 -13.32
C LEU A 67 26.36 -28.98 -11.84
N PHE A 68 25.38 -29.56 -11.16
CA PHE A 68 25.11 -29.30 -9.74
C PHE A 68 25.91 -30.24 -8.83
N ASP A 69 27.23 -30.06 -8.81
CA ASP A 69 28.16 -30.76 -7.90
C ASP A 69 28.33 -30.02 -6.55
N GLU A 70 29.06 -30.61 -5.60
CA GLU A 70 29.26 -30.01 -4.27
C GLU A 70 29.94 -28.63 -4.31
N THR A 71 30.84 -28.39 -5.26
CA THR A 71 31.55 -27.11 -5.38
C THR A 71 30.57 -26.02 -5.83
N VAL A 72 29.75 -26.34 -6.84
CA VAL A 72 28.71 -25.45 -7.35
C VAL A 72 27.63 -25.20 -6.30
N LEU A 73 27.23 -26.21 -5.52
CA LEU A 73 26.28 -26.03 -4.42
C LEU A 73 26.81 -25.06 -3.35
N LYS A 74 28.11 -25.14 -3.00
CA LYS A 74 28.75 -24.17 -2.09
C LYS A 74 28.71 -22.75 -2.66
N GLU A 75 29.03 -22.59 -3.95
CA GLU A 75 28.97 -21.30 -4.64
C GLU A 75 27.55 -20.71 -4.68
N ILE A 76 26.52 -21.54 -4.92
CA ILE A 76 25.11 -21.11 -4.89
C ILE A 76 24.73 -20.61 -3.48
N ALA A 77 25.17 -21.31 -2.42
CA ALA A 77 24.89 -20.88 -1.04
C ALA A 77 25.52 -19.52 -0.71
N GLU A 78 26.76 -19.28 -1.13
CA GLU A 78 27.45 -18.00 -0.95
C GLU A 78 26.81 -16.87 -1.78
N THR A 79 26.42 -17.18 -3.02
CA THR A 79 25.71 -16.25 -3.90
C THR A 79 24.34 -15.87 -3.30
N HIS A 80 23.60 -16.86 -2.80
CA HIS A 80 22.30 -16.66 -2.15
C HIS A 80 22.42 -15.74 -0.92
N GLN A 81 23.44 -15.92 -0.09
CA GLN A 81 23.68 -15.07 1.07
C GLN A 81 23.84 -13.59 0.68
N LYS A 82 24.59 -13.31 -0.39
CA LYS A 82 24.78 -11.94 -0.89
C LYS A 82 23.48 -11.36 -1.43
N ILE A 83 22.70 -12.15 -2.17
CA ILE A 83 21.39 -11.71 -2.70
C ILE A 83 20.40 -11.43 -1.56
N TRP A 84 20.42 -12.24 -0.49
CA TRP A 84 19.59 -12.00 0.70
C TRP A 84 19.93 -10.67 1.38
N ASN A 85 21.22 -10.33 1.51
CA ASN A 85 21.66 -9.02 2.01
C ASN A 85 21.30 -7.87 1.04
N TYR A 86 21.22 -8.14 -0.26
CA TYR A 86 20.82 -7.16 -1.29
C TYR A 86 19.32 -6.82 -1.28
N LYS A 87 18.46 -7.72 -0.78
CA LYS A 87 16.99 -7.58 -0.61
C LYS A 87 16.15 -7.35 -1.89
N LYS A 88 16.71 -6.86 -3.00
CA LYS A 88 15.95 -6.39 -4.18
C LYS A 88 15.32 -7.50 -5.05
N VAL A 89 15.78 -8.74 -4.97
CA VAL A 89 15.34 -9.84 -5.86
C VAL A 89 14.76 -10.99 -5.05
N LEU A 90 13.63 -11.55 -5.50
CA LEU A 90 12.97 -12.70 -4.86
C LEU A 90 13.47 -14.06 -5.35
N PHE A 91 13.92 -14.14 -6.61
CA PHE A 91 14.27 -15.41 -7.25
C PHE A 91 15.67 -15.40 -7.85
N LEU A 92 16.43 -16.44 -7.52
CA LEU A 92 17.67 -16.81 -8.19
C LEU A 92 17.42 -18.07 -9.02
N TYR A 93 17.62 -17.95 -10.33
CA TYR A 93 17.48 -19.04 -11.30
C TYR A 93 18.88 -19.57 -11.61
N VAL A 94 19.16 -20.81 -11.20
CA VAL A 94 20.40 -21.50 -11.52
C VAL A 94 20.10 -22.56 -12.55
N TYR A 95 20.75 -22.53 -13.71
CA TYR A 95 20.41 -23.42 -14.83
C TYR A 95 21.65 -24.07 -15.46
N SER A 96 21.42 -25.25 -16.04
CA SER A 96 22.40 -26.06 -16.77
C SER A 96 21.77 -26.60 -18.05
N GLU A 97 22.49 -27.44 -18.80
CA GLU A 97 21.92 -28.11 -19.98
C GLU A 97 20.83 -29.15 -19.63
N THR A 98 20.79 -29.64 -18.38
CA THR A 98 19.93 -30.77 -17.98
C THR A 98 18.78 -30.37 -17.05
N GLU A 99 18.98 -29.33 -16.25
CA GLU A 99 17.99 -28.87 -15.27
C GLU A 99 18.11 -27.38 -14.92
N ILE A 100 17.03 -26.81 -14.41
CA ILE A 100 16.93 -25.47 -13.83
C ILE A 100 16.37 -25.55 -12.41
N ARG A 101 16.97 -24.81 -11.48
CA ARG A 101 16.59 -24.73 -10.07
C ARG A 101 16.31 -23.29 -9.68
N ILE A 102 15.20 -23.07 -8.98
CA ILE A 102 14.74 -21.74 -8.56
C ILE A 102 14.84 -21.64 -7.04
N TYR A 103 15.59 -20.67 -6.53
CA TYR A 103 15.82 -20.46 -5.10
C TYR A 103 15.08 -19.23 -4.57
N ASN A 104 14.59 -19.32 -3.34
CA ASN A 104 13.92 -18.23 -2.64
C ASN A 104 14.95 -17.32 -1.95
N CYS A 105 15.16 -16.12 -2.51
CA CYS A 105 16.09 -15.13 -1.98
C CYS A 105 15.56 -14.35 -0.75
N SER A 106 14.29 -14.55 -0.36
CA SER A 106 13.73 -13.98 0.87
C SER A 106 14.02 -14.81 2.11
N GLN A 107 14.53 -16.04 1.94
CA GLN A 107 14.76 -16.99 3.03
C GLN A 107 16.15 -16.77 3.66
N ARG A 108 16.26 -17.00 4.99
CA ARG A 108 17.55 -16.87 5.69
C ARG A 108 18.62 -17.77 5.04
N PRO A 109 19.83 -17.25 4.80
CA PRO A 109 20.93 -18.03 4.25
C PRO A 109 21.38 -19.18 5.16
N ILE A 110 22.12 -20.11 4.58
CA ILE A 110 22.73 -21.24 5.27
C ILE A 110 23.83 -20.71 6.21
N LEU A 111 23.77 -21.07 7.50
CA LEU A 111 24.78 -20.69 8.48
C LEU A 111 26.03 -21.57 8.31
N LYS A 112 27.22 -20.95 8.23
CA LYS A 112 28.50 -21.68 8.23
C LYS A 112 28.94 -21.95 9.67
N THR A 113 28.90 -23.21 10.08
CA THR A 113 29.41 -23.71 11.36
C THR A 113 30.86 -24.20 11.26
N GLU A 114 31.50 -24.54 12.38
CA GLU A 114 32.82 -25.20 12.38
C GLU A 114 32.80 -26.52 11.58
N ASP A 115 31.68 -27.25 11.57
CA ASP A 115 31.44 -28.40 10.69
C ASP A 115 30.92 -27.93 9.32
N GLU A 116 31.45 -28.47 8.20
CA GLU A 116 30.95 -28.15 6.86
C GLU A 116 29.48 -28.63 6.70
N PRO A 117 28.55 -27.74 6.33
CA PRO A 117 27.14 -28.12 6.18
C PRO A 117 26.94 -29.01 4.94
N ASP A 118 25.97 -29.91 5.01
CA ASP A 118 25.47 -30.63 3.83
C ASP A 118 24.72 -29.64 2.93
N TYR A 119 25.45 -29.00 2.02
CA TYR A 119 24.90 -27.98 1.12
C TYR A 119 23.73 -28.51 0.29
N LYS A 120 23.73 -29.80 -0.07
CA LYS A 120 22.63 -30.39 -0.82
C LYS A 120 21.33 -30.39 -0.02
N LYS A 121 21.39 -30.82 1.24
CA LYS A 121 20.23 -30.84 2.15
C LYS A 121 19.81 -29.45 2.58
N GLU A 122 20.75 -28.56 2.84
CA GLU A 122 20.45 -27.19 3.29
C GLU A 122 19.88 -26.33 2.16
N LEU A 123 20.39 -26.44 0.93
CA LEU A 123 19.83 -25.72 -0.23
C LEU A 123 18.41 -26.17 -0.58
N GLN A 124 18.06 -27.43 -0.34
CA GLN A 124 16.68 -27.91 -0.53
C GLN A 124 15.66 -27.18 0.35
N LYS A 125 16.07 -26.64 1.51
CA LYS A 125 15.17 -25.87 2.39
C LYS A 125 14.81 -24.51 1.80
N ILE A 126 15.67 -23.97 0.93
CA ILE A 126 15.46 -22.66 0.29
C ILE A 126 15.11 -22.78 -1.20
N GLU A 127 15.18 -23.99 -1.78
CA GLU A 127 14.75 -24.29 -3.14
C GLU A 127 13.22 -24.26 -3.26
N ILE A 128 12.73 -23.45 -4.18
CA ILE A 128 11.31 -23.39 -4.52
C ILE A 128 10.96 -24.65 -5.31
N LYS A 129 11.65 -24.87 -6.43
CA LYS A 129 11.44 -26.02 -7.30
C LYS A 129 12.61 -26.22 -8.26
N SER A 130 12.80 -27.47 -8.69
CA SER A 130 13.72 -27.90 -9.74
C SER A 130 12.94 -28.49 -10.90
N TYR A 131 13.42 -28.25 -12.13
CA TYR A 131 12.79 -28.70 -13.37
C TYR A 131 13.83 -29.34 -14.31
N HIS A 132 13.55 -30.56 -14.77
CA HIS A 132 14.38 -31.26 -15.74
C HIS A 132 13.97 -30.95 -17.18
N VAL A 133 14.97 -30.65 -18.02
CA VAL A 133 14.77 -30.20 -19.41
C VAL A 133 14.24 -31.31 -20.31
N SER A 134 14.45 -32.57 -19.95
CA SER A 134 13.91 -33.73 -20.70
C SER A 134 12.41 -33.96 -20.48
N ASP A 135 11.82 -33.38 -19.43
CA ASP A 135 10.41 -33.58 -19.09
C ASP A 135 9.53 -32.44 -19.63
N LYS A 136 8.76 -32.74 -20.68
CA LYS A 136 7.87 -31.78 -21.34
C LYS A 136 6.82 -31.20 -20.39
N THR A 137 6.35 -31.96 -19.41
CA THR A 137 5.33 -31.53 -18.45
C THR A 137 5.93 -30.49 -17.50
N GLN A 138 7.14 -30.77 -17.01
CA GLN A 138 7.91 -29.85 -16.16
C GLN A 138 8.26 -28.55 -16.90
N LEU A 139 8.67 -28.63 -18.17
CA LEU A 139 8.94 -27.44 -18.97
C LEU A 139 7.69 -26.59 -19.21
N GLN A 140 6.53 -27.22 -19.42
CA GLN A 140 5.27 -26.49 -19.58
C GLN A 140 4.86 -25.82 -18.26
N GLU A 141 5.05 -26.49 -17.13
CA GLU A 141 4.82 -25.89 -15.81
C GLU A 141 5.78 -24.71 -15.56
N LEU A 142 7.08 -24.87 -15.84
CA LEU A 142 8.07 -23.82 -15.74
C LEU A 142 7.69 -22.59 -16.58
N ASN A 143 7.29 -22.78 -17.84
CA ASN A 143 6.88 -21.68 -18.70
C ASN A 143 5.60 -20.98 -18.21
N ASN A 144 4.66 -21.73 -17.64
CA ASN A 144 3.41 -21.18 -17.12
C ASN A 144 3.61 -20.39 -15.81
N LEU A 145 4.52 -20.86 -14.94
CA LEU A 145 4.67 -20.33 -13.58
C LEU A 145 5.88 -19.42 -13.41
N PHE A 146 6.96 -19.61 -14.16
CA PHE A 146 8.24 -18.94 -13.90
C PHE A 146 8.84 -18.27 -15.14
N SER A 147 8.05 -18.08 -16.21
CA SER A 147 8.45 -17.28 -17.37
C SER A 147 8.52 -15.79 -17.05
N ARG A 148 9.18 -15.04 -17.93
CA ARG A 148 9.16 -13.58 -17.95
C ARG A 148 7.74 -13.04 -17.85
N ILE A 149 6.80 -13.57 -18.63
CA ILE A 149 5.40 -13.13 -18.58
C ILE A 149 4.81 -13.42 -17.20
N ALA A 150 5.08 -14.59 -16.60
CA ALA A 150 4.58 -14.91 -15.26
C ALA A 150 5.18 -14.00 -14.18
N VAL A 151 6.47 -13.65 -14.32
CA VAL A 151 7.20 -12.70 -13.46
C VAL A 151 6.64 -11.29 -13.60
N ASP A 152 6.56 -10.79 -14.83
CA ASP A 152 6.07 -9.46 -15.16
C ASP A 152 4.60 -9.30 -14.77
N THR A 153 3.76 -10.32 -14.93
CA THR A 153 2.32 -10.22 -14.63
C THR A 153 1.98 -10.55 -13.19
N GLY A 154 2.88 -11.19 -12.43
CA GLY A 154 2.63 -11.65 -11.06
C GLY A 154 1.64 -12.81 -10.96
N ILE A 155 1.38 -13.55 -12.05
CA ILE A 155 0.37 -14.60 -12.13
C ILE A 155 0.58 -15.75 -11.11
N ILE A 156 1.84 -15.96 -10.67
CA ILE A 156 2.20 -16.90 -9.60
C ILE A 156 1.40 -16.65 -8.33
N TRP A 157 1.00 -15.41 -8.08
CA TRP A 157 0.32 -15.02 -6.86
C TRP A 157 -1.20 -15.26 -6.90
N THR A 158 -1.76 -15.44 -8.09
CA THR A 158 -3.20 -15.58 -8.33
C THR A 158 -3.61 -16.98 -8.76
N LEU A 159 -2.70 -17.78 -9.34
CA LEU A 159 -3.03 -19.13 -9.80
C LEU A 159 -3.30 -20.09 -8.65
N GLU A 160 -4.36 -20.88 -8.73
CA GLU A 160 -4.68 -21.93 -7.75
C GLU A 160 -3.59 -23.02 -7.77
N GLU A 161 -3.04 -23.30 -8.95
CA GLU A 161 -1.97 -24.28 -9.16
C GLU A 161 -0.64 -23.87 -8.50
N ALA A 162 -0.47 -22.58 -8.14
CA ALA A 162 0.73 -22.04 -7.54
C ALA A 162 0.66 -21.88 -6.00
N VAL A 163 -0.38 -22.39 -5.33
CA VAL A 163 -0.50 -22.34 -3.85
C VAL A 163 0.74 -22.92 -3.15
N SER A 164 1.19 -24.10 -3.58
CA SER A 164 2.34 -24.80 -2.99
C SER A 164 3.65 -24.03 -3.12
N ILE A 165 3.80 -23.25 -4.20
CA ILE A 165 4.95 -22.36 -4.42
C ILE A 165 4.87 -21.17 -3.46
N ARG A 166 3.71 -20.53 -3.34
CA ARG A 166 3.51 -19.37 -2.46
C ARG A 166 3.79 -19.70 -0.99
N GLU A 167 3.40 -20.89 -0.53
CA GLU A 167 3.66 -21.33 0.84
C GLU A 167 5.15 -21.44 1.17
N LYS A 168 6.02 -21.64 0.16
CA LYS A 168 7.49 -21.64 0.32
C LYS A 168 8.09 -20.23 0.39
N ILE A 169 7.33 -19.17 0.08
CA ILE A 169 7.81 -17.79 0.06
C ILE A 169 7.33 -17.06 1.31
N ASN A 170 8.19 -17.02 2.34
CA ASN A 170 7.94 -16.25 3.56
C ASN A 170 8.79 -14.97 3.60
N LEU A 171 8.13 -13.81 3.45
CA LEU A 171 8.79 -12.50 3.47
C LEU A 171 9.26 -12.07 4.86
N GLN A 172 8.82 -12.72 5.94
CA GLN A 172 9.27 -12.42 7.30
C GLN A 172 10.73 -12.82 7.56
N HIS A 173 11.32 -13.63 6.66
CA HIS A 173 12.71 -14.06 6.75
C HIS A 173 13.68 -13.16 5.97
N ARG A 174 13.20 -12.07 5.36
CA ARG A 174 14.06 -11.07 4.69
C ARG A 174 15.02 -10.41 5.70
N VAL A 175 16.17 -9.95 5.19
CA VAL A 175 17.27 -9.39 6.00
C VAL A 175 16.85 -8.27 6.95
N ASP A 176 15.98 -7.37 6.50
CA ASP A 176 15.46 -6.25 7.29
C ASP A 176 14.57 -6.71 8.45
N LYS A 177 13.59 -7.57 8.18
CA LYS A 177 12.69 -8.09 9.22
C LYS A 177 13.45 -8.95 10.23
N TYR A 178 14.41 -9.74 9.76
CA TYR A 178 15.24 -10.57 10.62
C TYR A 178 16.21 -9.73 11.46
N LEU A 179 16.90 -8.75 10.89
CA LEU A 179 17.79 -7.85 11.63
C LEU A 179 17.03 -7.05 12.70
N VAL A 180 15.84 -6.51 12.39
CA VAL A 180 14.98 -5.87 13.40
C VAL A 180 14.67 -6.83 14.54
N THR A 181 14.33 -8.09 14.23
CA THR A 181 14.04 -9.10 15.25
C THR A 181 15.26 -9.37 16.13
N SER A 182 16.44 -9.51 15.53
CA SER A 182 17.73 -9.63 16.24
C SER A 182 17.99 -8.45 17.18
N LEU A 183 17.78 -7.22 16.71
CA LEU A 183 17.95 -5.99 17.50
C LEU A 183 16.99 -5.94 18.68
N VAL A 184 15.71 -6.26 18.47
CA VAL A 184 14.69 -6.28 19.52
C VAL A 184 15.00 -7.33 20.59
N ASN A 185 15.36 -8.54 20.18
CA ASN A 185 15.76 -9.61 21.09
C ASN A 185 17.01 -9.23 21.91
N THR A 186 17.97 -8.57 21.27
CA THR A 186 19.18 -8.08 21.93
C THR A 186 18.86 -6.96 22.92
N ALA A 187 18.01 -6.01 22.55
CA ALA A 187 17.59 -4.95 23.45
C ALA A 187 16.80 -5.48 24.65
N GLN A 188 15.97 -6.51 24.48
CA GLN A 188 15.27 -7.15 25.59
C GLN A 188 16.28 -7.79 26.56
N GLN A 189 17.24 -8.57 26.05
CA GLN A 189 18.27 -9.19 26.90
C GLN A 189 19.15 -8.17 27.62
N LEU A 190 19.48 -7.05 26.98
CA LEU A 190 20.23 -5.96 27.60
C LEU A 190 19.41 -5.26 28.70
N GLN A 191 18.11 -5.04 28.48
CA GLN A 191 17.19 -4.52 29.50
C GLN A 191 17.07 -5.47 30.68
N ASP A 192 16.95 -6.78 30.43
CA ASP A 192 16.89 -7.80 31.47
C ASP A 192 18.19 -7.84 32.31
N GLN A 193 19.31 -7.39 31.75
CA GLN A 193 20.59 -7.19 32.44
C GLN A 193 20.74 -5.79 33.09
N GLY A 194 19.68 -4.98 33.11
CA GLY A 194 19.62 -3.70 33.81
C GLY A 194 20.08 -2.47 33.02
N LEU A 195 20.23 -2.55 31.70
CA LEU A 195 20.52 -1.36 30.89
C LEU A 195 19.27 -0.53 30.60
N GLU A 196 19.40 0.77 30.74
CA GLU A 196 18.38 1.74 30.34
C GLU A 196 18.13 1.73 28.83
N ILE A 197 16.86 1.77 28.42
CA ILE A 197 16.46 1.64 27.02
C ILE A 197 17.06 2.71 26.12
N ASN A 198 17.13 3.97 26.59
CA ASN A 198 17.73 5.07 25.85
C ASN A 198 19.23 4.84 25.59
N PHE A 199 19.93 4.18 26.52
CA PHE A 199 21.34 3.85 26.34
C PHE A 199 21.52 2.67 25.37
N ILE A 200 20.65 1.67 25.43
CA ILE A 200 20.62 0.56 24.46
C ILE A 200 20.41 1.08 23.04
N HIS A 201 19.48 2.02 22.85
CA HIS A 201 19.22 2.67 21.56
C HIS A 201 20.47 3.36 21.00
N LYS A 202 21.27 4.02 21.86
CA LYS A 202 22.54 4.65 21.47
C LYS A 202 23.60 3.62 21.08
N ILE A 203 23.77 2.55 21.85
CA ILE A 203 24.78 1.50 21.58
C ILE A 203 24.47 0.79 20.26
N ILE A 204 23.20 0.46 20.02
CA ILE A 204 22.77 -0.17 18.75
C ILE A 204 23.02 0.79 17.58
N LEU A 205 22.68 2.07 17.71
CA LEU A 205 22.94 3.07 16.68
C LEU A 205 24.44 3.23 16.38
N ARG A 206 25.28 3.33 17.43
CA ARG A 206 26.76 3.39 17.30
C ARG A 206 27.31 2.15 16.60
N SER A 207 26.81 0.96 16.95
CA SER A 207 27.25 -0.31 16.37
C SER A 207 26.87 -0.43 14.89
N LEU A 208 25.62 -0.13 14.55
CA LEU A 208 25.15 -0.08 13.17
C LEU A 208 25.99 0.89 12.33
N PHE A 209 26.35 2.05 12.91
CA PHE A 209 27.19 3.02 12.23
C PHE A 209 28.57 2.48 11.89
N LEU A 210 29.25 1.94 12.90
CA LEU A 210 30.62 1.47 12.78
C LEU A 210 30.72 0.31 11.81
N LEU A 211 29.79 -0.62 11.85
CA LEU A 211 29.71 -1.73 10.91
C LEU A 211 29.49 -1.23 9.47
N TYR A 212 28.68 -0.18 9.30
CA TYR A 212 28.49 0.42 7.98
C TYR A 212 29.75 1.09 7.44
N LEU A 213 30.45 1.84 8.29
CA LEU A 213 31.70 2.47 7.91
C LEU A 213 32.79 1.44 7.60
N GLU A 214 32.87 0.38 8.40
CA GLU A 214 33.83 -0.72 8.23
C GLU A 214 33.61 -1.47 6.92
N ASP A 215 32.41 -1.99 6.72
CA ASP A 215 32.11 -2.84 5.57
C ASP A 215 32.20 -2.07 4.24
N ARG A 216 32.09 -0.74 4.29
CA ARG A 216 32.26 0.14 3.12
C ARG A 216 33.66 0.72 2.96
N GLY A 217 34.61 0.34 3.81
CA GLY A 217 36.01 0.79 3.76
C GLY A 217 36.21 2.25 4.16
N ALA A 218 35.26 2.83 4.90
CA ALA A 218 35.38 4.16 5.48
C ALA A 218 36.13 4.14 6.82
N THR A 219 36.18 2.99 7.51
CA THR A 219 37.19 2.65 8.54
C THR A 219 38.06 1.48 8.05
N ASP A 220 39.24 1.33 8.64
CA ASP A 220 40.21 0.28 8.28
C ASP A 220 40.96 -0.25 9.52
N GLU A 221 41.79 -1.28 9.32
CA GLU A 221 42.64 -1.85 10.36
C GLU A 221 43.52 -0.78 11.03
N GLN A 222 44.02 0.19 10.28
CA GLN A 222 44.83 1.28 10.83
C GLN A 222 44.03 2.11 11.83
N PHE A 223 42.79 2.45 11.50
CA PHE A 223 41.89 3.19 12.37
C PHE A 223 41.61 2.45 13.68
N TYR A 224 41.36 1.12 13.64
CA TYR A 224 41.10 0.32 14.83
C TYR A 224 42.35 0.03 15.66
N SER A 225 43.48 -0.24 15.01
CA SER A 225 44.76 -0.48 15.69
C SER A 225 45.28 0.75 16.44
N GLN A 226 44.88 1.96 16.04
CA GLN A 226 45.14 3.19 16.82
C GLN A 226 44.39 3.22 18.16
N ILE A 227 43.30 2.45 18.29
CA ILE A 227 42.45 2.41 19.49
C ILE A 227 42.86 1.24 20.38
N LYS A 228 42.99 0.04 19.79
CA LYS A 228 43.43 -1.17 20.47
C LYS A 228 44.48 -1.87 19.60
N LYS A 229 45.68 -2.04 20.14
CA LYS A 229 46.79 -2.66 19.42
C LYS A 229 46.40 -4.06 18.93
N GLY A 230 46.51 -4.29 17.62
CA GLY A 230 46.18 -5.58 16.98
C GLY A 230 44.71 -5.78 16.66
N ALA A 231 43.85 -4.79 16.90
CA ALA A 231 42.47 -4.82 16.42
C ALA A 231 42.45 -4.55 14.91
N THR A 232 41.75 -5.42 14.17
CA THR A 232 41.56 -5.31 12.72
C THR A 232 40.12 -4.89 12.37
N SER A 233 39.19 -5.07 13.32
CA SER A 233 37.77 -4.78 13.14
C SER A 233 37.12 -4.16 14.39
N TYR A 234 35.92 -3.60 14.23
CA TYR A 234 35.06 -3.17 15.31
C TYR A 234 34.72 -4.31 16.27
N PHE A 235 34.62 -5.54 15.78
CA PHE A 235 34.33 -6.69 16.63
C PHE A 235 35.47 -7.02 17.61
N ASP A 236 36.72 -6.70 17.28
CA ASP A 236 37.87 -6.82 18.20
C ASP A 236 37.84 -5.74 19.28
N ILE A 237 37.30 -4.57 18.95
CA ILE A 237 37.09 -3.47 19.90
C ILE A 237 36.04 -3.86 20.93
N LEU A 238 34.94 -4.51 20.51
CA LEU A 238 33.86 -4.95 21.43
C LEU A 238 34.31 -5.97 22.48
N ASP A 239 35.48 -6.59 22.33
CA ASP A 239 36.05 -7.48 23.35
C ASP A 239 36.69 -6.72 24.53
N ASP A 240 36.79 -5.38 24.45
CA ASP A 240 37.38 -4.52 25.48
C ASP A 240 36.53 -3.27 25.72
N VAL A 241 36.13 -3.06 26.98
CA VAL A 241 35.26 -1.94 27.37
C VAL A 241 35.95 -0.58 27.22
N GLU A 242 37.22 -0.47 27.62
CA GLU A 242 37.98 0.79 27.55
C GLU A 242 38.24 1.18 26.09
N ALA A 243 38.59 0.21 25.25
CA ALA A 243 38.75 0.42 23.81
C ALA A 243 37.42 0.86 23.15
N THR A 244 36.30 0.27 23.56
CA THR A 244 34.97 0.63 23.06
C THR A 244 34.62 2.09 23.36
N TYR A 245 34.84 2.56 24.60
CA TYR A 245 34.61 3.97 24.93
C TYR A 245 35.57 4.91 24.22
N SER A 246 36.85 4.53 24.09
CA SER A 246 37.84 5.30 23.33
C SER A 246 37.42 5.48 21.86
N LEU A 247 36.84 4.43 21.25
CA LEU A 247 36.28 4.51 19.90
C LEU A 247 35.07 5.45 19.84
N TYR A 248 34.16 5.38 20.81
CA TYR A 248 33.00 6.27 20.86
C TYR A 248 33.42 7.75 21.01
N GLU A 249 34.43 8.05 21.81
CA GLU A 249 34.95 9.41 21.98
C GLU A 249 35.53 9.95 20.68
N LYS A 250 36.27 9.10 19.95
CA LYS A 250 36.80 9.44 18.62
C LYS A 250 35.66 9.72 17.63
N LEU A 251 34.62 8.88 17.59
CA LEU A 251 33.44 9.14 16.77
C LEU A 251 32.73 10.45 17.15
N GLU A 252 32.58 10.73 18.44
CA GLU A 252 31.99 11.99 18.89
C GLU A 252 32.77 13.19 18.30
N GLU A 253 34.10 13.15 18.28
CA GLU A 253 34.92 14.23 17.73
C GLU A 253 34.70 14.43 16.22
N HIS A 254 34.72 13.36 15.42
CA HIS A 254 34.64 13.42 13.96
C HIS A 254 33.23 13.78 13.44
N PHE A 255 32.19 13.42 14.19
CA PHE A 255 30.77 13.69 13.88
C PHE A 255 30.21 14.89 14.66
N ASN A 256 31.11 15.78 15.12
CA ASN A 256 30.85 17.02 15.86
C ASN A 256 29.96 16.89 17.11
N GLY A 257 29.93 15.72 17.73
CA GLY A 257 29.12 15.45 18.92
C GLY A 257 27.63 15.70 18.70
N ASN A 258 27.16 15.54 17.47
CA ASN A 258 25.75 15.68 17.11
C ASN A 258 24.97 14.37 17.36
N VAL A 259 25.46 13.26 16.79
CA VAL A 259 24.79 11.95 16.84
C VAL A 259 25.35 11.07 17.96
N PHE A 260 26.67 11.06 18.14
CA PHE A 260 27.38 10.12 19.03
C PHE A 260 27.79 10.75 20.36
N THR A 261 26.86 11.44 21.03
CA THR A 261 27.12 12.08 22.33
C THR A 261 27.34 11.04 23.42
N ILE A 262 28.41 11.15 24.20
CA ILE A 262 28.65 10.32 25.39
C ILE A 262 28.17 11.07 26.63
N GLU A 263 27.21 10.49 27.36
CA GLU A 263 26.69 11.08 28.60
C GLU A 263 27.46 10.58 29.84
N LYS A 264 27.51 11.43 30.88
CA LYS A 264 28.14 11.08 32.16
C LYS A 264 27.33 9.99 32.86
N GLY A 265 27.97 8.85 33.12
CA GLY A 265 27.36 7.71 33.82
C GLY A 265 26.89 6.57 32.91
N GLU A 266 27.05 6.70 31.59
CA GLU A 266 26.93 5.55 30.67
C GLU A 266 27.99 4.49 31.02
N SER A 267 27.58 3.23 31.24
CA SER A 267 28.47 2.11 31.56
C SER A 267 27.95 0.82 30.91
N ILE A 268 28.85 0.02 30.34
CA ILE A 268 28.53 -1.26 29.70
C ILE A 268 29.53 -2.34 30.13
N SER A 269 29.04 -3.55 30.41
CA SER A 269 29.87 -4.68 30.82
C SER A 269 30.36 -5.51 29.62
N PRO A 270 31.42 -6.32 29.79
CA PRO A 270 31.90 -7.23 28.75
C PRO A 270 30.82 -8.20 28.25
N ALA A 271 30.00 -8.76 29.15
CA ALA A 271 28.92 -9.68 28.78
C ALA A 271 27.87 -9.01 27.88
N GLN A 272 27.58 -7.73 28.13
CA GLN A 272 26.65 -6.94 27.32
C GLN A 272 27.23 -6.61 25.94
N LEU A 273 28.53 -6.30 25.85
CA LEU A 273 29.20 -6.10 24.56
C LEU A 273 29.19 -7.39 23.73
N GLN A 274 29.34 -8.56 24.35
CA GLN A 274 29.24 -9.84 23.64
C GLN A 274 27.82 -10.10 23.09
N LEU A 275 26.76 -9.62 23.75
CA LEU A 275 25.40 -9.66 23.20
C LEU A 275 25.26 -8.77 21.96
N VAL A 276 25.85 -7.56 22.00
CA VAL A 276 25.88 -6.65 20.84
C VAL A 276 26.66 -7.28 19.69
N LYS A 277 27.83 -7.88 19.96
CA LYS A 277 28.64 -8.62 18.98
C LYS A 277 27.84 -9.78 18.35
N LYS A 278 27.17 -10.61 19.17
CA LYS A 278 26.31 -11.71 18.72
C LYS A 278 25.20 -11.22 17.78
N CYS A 279 24.56 -10.09 18.11
CA CYS A 279 23.46 -9.52 17.35
C CYS A 279 23.80 -9.31 15.87
N PHE A 280 25.02 -8.85 15.57
CA PHE A 280 25.46 -8.49 14.22
C PHE A 280 26.28 -9.58 13.51
N ILE A 281 26.81 -10.57 14.22
CA ILE A 281 27.51 -11.70 13.58
C ILE A 281 26.51 -12.77 13.14
N SER A 282 25.72 -13.31 14.08
CA SER A 282 24.88 -14.49 13.85
C SER A 282 23.39 -14.20 13.83
N GLY A 283 22.98 -13.02 14.29
CA GLY A 283 21.61 -12.76 14.73
C GLY A 283 21.35 -13.28 16.14
N ASN A 284 20.29 -12.78 16.77
CA ASN A 284 19.86 -13.18 18.11
C ASN A 284 18.43 -13.75 18.10
N ASP A 285 18.33 -15.08 18.09
CA ASP A 285 17.06 -15.81 18.13
C ASP A 285 16.63 -16.21 19.56
N ASN A 286 17.21 -15.60 20.60
CA ASN A 286 17.05 -16.02 22.02
C ASN A 286 17.51 -17.47 22.30
N THR A 287 18.34 -18.05 21.42
CA THR A 287 18.91 -19.39 21.56
C THR A 287 20.36 -19.35 22.04
N GLN A 288 20.81 -20.47 22.65
CA GLN A 288 22.23 -20.68 22.98
C GLN A 288 23.07 -20.77 21.69
N GLN A 289 24.29 -20.25 21.75
CA GLN A 289 25.16 -20.01 20.60
C GLN A 289 25.48 -21.30 19.84
N THR A 290 25.32 -21.28 18.52
CA THR A 290 26.07 -22.17 17.61
C THR A 290 27.38 -21.46 17.30
N LYS A 291 28.54 -22.10 17.52
CA LYS A 291 29.81 -21.53 17.11
C LYS A 291 29.85 -21.47 15.58
N LEU A 292 29.98 -20.25 15.06
CA LEU A 292 30.14 -20.00 13.62
C LEU A 292 31.63 -19.88 13.31
N PHE A 293 31.98 -20.08 12.04
CA PHE A 293 33.34 -19.86 11.56
C PHE A 293 33.76 -18.39 11.81
N GLU A 294 34.97 -18.15 12.31
CA GLU A 294 35.41 -16.82 12.82
C GLU A 294 35.29 -15.70 11.75
N ASP A 295 35.47 -16.04 10.47
CA ASP A 295 35.42 -15.08 9.36
C ASP A 295 34.03 -14.92 8.70
N TRP A 296 32.98 -15.57 9.22
CA TRP A 296 31.65 -15.55 8.59
C TRP A 296 30.63 -14.69 9.37
N ARG A 297 30.01 -13.73 8.67
CA ARG A 297 28.95 -12.85 9.20
C ARG A 297 27.67 -13.04 8.41
N LEU A 298 26.53 -13.09 9.10
CA LEU A 298 25.21 -13.21 8.47
C LEU A 298 24.84 -11.92 7.72
N PHE A 299 25.10 -10.76 8.33
CA PHE A 299 24.82 -9.44 7.78
C PHE A 299 26.07 -8.86 7.12
N ASP A 300 25.91 -8.34 5.92
CA ASP A 300 26.96 -7.68 5.15
C ASP A 300 26.52 -6.24 4.83
N PHE A 301 27.08 -5.27 5.57
CA PHE A 301 26.70 -3.85 5.42
C PHE A 301 27.34 -3.17 4.21
N SER A 302 28.24 -3.86 3.50
CA SER A 302 28.69 -3.41 2.18
C SER A 302 27.55 -3.51 1.16
N ILE A 303 26.70 -4.54 1.31
CA ILE A 303 25.56 -4.83 0.42
C ILE A 303 24.26 -4.18 0.92
N ILE A 304 24.03 -4.16 2.25
CA ILE A 304 22.83 -3.53 2.83
C ILE A 304 22.81 -2.03 2.52
N GLN A 305 21.69 -1.55 1.97
CA GLN A 305 21.48 -0.17 1.55
C GLN A 305 21.23 0.77 2.76
N ILE A 306 21.66 2.05 2.65
CA ILE A 306 21.48 3.08 3.70
C ILE A 306 20.00 3.30 4.02
N GLU A 307 19.18 3.21 2.98
CA GLU A 307 17.72 3.33 2.99
C GLU A 307 17.11 2.30 3.94
N LEU A 308 17.65 1.07 3.90
CA LEU A 308 17.21 -0.04 4.75
C LEU A 308 17.57 0.19 6.21
N LEU A 309 18.65 0.91 6.48
CA LEU A 309 19.13 1.13 7.84
C LEU A 309 18.19 2.02 8.65
N SER A 310 17.68 3.06 8.00
CA SER A 310 16.65 3.95 8.54
C SER A 310 15.39 3.14 8.90
N GLU A 311 14.96 2.24 8.00
CA GLU A 311 13.85 1.30 8.22
C GLU A 311 14.08 0.40 9.44
N ILE A 312 15.23 -0.25 9.49
CA ILE A 312 15.57 -1.21 10.54
C ILE A 312 15.56 -0.52 11.90
N TYR A 313 16.18 0.65 12.00
CA TYR A 313 16.28 1.35 13.27
C TYR A 313 14.93 1.93 13.72
N GLU A 314 14.17 2.53 12.83
CA GLU A 314 12.84 3.07 13.15
C GLU A 314 11.88 1.96 13.62
N ASN A 315 11.86 0.83 12.91
CA ASN A 315 11.08 -0.35 13.34
C ASN A 315 11.55 -0.92 14.68
N PHE A 316 12.85 -0.88 14.95
CA PHE A 316 13.42 -1.27 16.24
C PHE A 316 12.96 -0.34 17.37
N LEU A 317 12.98 0.99 17.17
CA LEU A 317 12.48 1.96 18.15
C LEU A 317 11.01 1.72 18.47
N PHE A 318 10.15 1.57 17.46
CA PHE A 318 8.72 1.36 17.67
C PHE A 318 8.37 0.05 18.37
N LYS A 319 9.16 -1.00 18.17
CA LYS A 319 8.97 -2.29 18.85
C LYS A 319 9.43 -2.25 20.30
N THR A 320 10.43 -1.44 20.63
CA THR A 320 10.98 -1.32 21.99
C THR A 320 10.35 -0.21 22.81
N ASP A 321 9.71 0.77 22.17
CA ASP A 321 8.87 1.80 22.79
C ASP A 321 7.50 1.89 22.09
N PRO A 322 6.51 1.07 22.50
CA PRO A 322 5.18 1.07 21.89
C PRO A 322 4.38 2.37 22.14
N GLU A 323 4.68 3.12 23.20
CA GLU A 323 4.02 4.39 23.51
C GLU A 323 4.48 5.49 22.54
N LEU A 324 5.75 5.44 22.10
CA LEU A 324 6.26 6.30 21.03
C LEU A 324 5.45 6.14 19.74
N LYS A 325 5.16 4.90 19.32
CA LYS A 325 4.38 4.62 18.09
C LYS A 325 2.96 5.20 18.16
N LYS A 326 2.29 5.09 19.31
CA LYS A 326 0.93 5.62 19.48
C LYS A 326 0.89 7.15 19.44
N LYS A 327 1.86 7.81 20.09
CA LYS A 327 1.91 9.28 20.19
C LYS A 327 2.33 9.95 18.89
N THR A 328 3.26 9.35 18.17
CA THR A 328 3.80 9.90 16.92
C THR A 328 2.87 9.66 15.74
N GLY A 329 2.09 8.56 15.74
CA GLY A 329 1.21 8.22 14.61
C GLY A 329 1.96 7.96 13.30
N THR A 330 3.29 7.87 13.36
CA THR A 330 4.19 7.72 12.20
C THR A 330 4.32 6.26 11.83
N TYR A 331 4.17 5.98 10.53
CA TYR A 331 4.48 4.69 9.93
C TYR A 331 5.66 4.89 8.99
N TYR A 332 6.60 3.95 9.00
CA TYR A 332 7.73 3.95 8.08
C TYR A 332 7.25 4.07 6.63
N THR A 333 7.91 4.93 5.86
CA THR A 333 7.63 5.13 4.43
C THR A 333 8.46 4.15 3.60
N PRO A 334 7.83 3.21 2.87
CA PRO A 334 8.54 2.24 2.04
C PRO A 334 9.45 2.94 1.01
N PRO A 335 10.68 2.46 0.74
CA PRO A 335 11.59 3.12 -0.20
C PRO A 335 10.98 3.31 -1.59
N SER A 336 10.24 2.31 -2.07
CA SER A 336 9.52 2.36 -3.34
C SER A 336 8.44 3.46 -3.42
N LEU A 337 7.88 3.90 -2.29
CA LEU A 337 6.95 5.04 -2.26
C LEU A 337 7.69 6.37 -2.31
N VAL A 338 8.81 6.48 -1.60
CA VAL A 338 9.67 7.67 -1.58
C VAL A 338 10.22 7.94 -2.98
N GLU A 339 10.80 6.90 -3.55
CA GLU A 339 11.18 6.77 -4.93
C GLU A 339 10.12 7.30 -5.90
N PHE A 340 8.90 6.76 -5.80
CA PHE A 340 7.79 7.14 -6.66
C PHE A 340 7.51 8.65 -6.58
N ILE A 341 7.36 9.21 -5.38
CA ILE A 341 7.11 10.64 -5.19
C ILE A 341 8.24 11.49 -5.77
N LEU A 342 9.49 11.08 -5.55
CA LEU A 342 10.66 11.84 -6.00
C LEU A 342 10.89 11.73 -7.51
N ASN A 343 10.43 10.69 -8.21
CA ASN A 343 10.53 10.69 -9.68
C ASN A 343 9.62 11.70 -10.34
N GLU A 344 8.43 11.92 -9.76
CA GLU A 344 7.48 12.90 -10.26
C GLU A 344 7.95 14.35 -10.06
N LYS A 345 8.78 14.62 -9.03
CA LYS A 345 9.15 15.99 -8.62
C LYS A 345 10.64 16.29 -8.56
N LEU A 346 11.48 15.27 -8.62
CA LEU A 346 12.94 15.38 -8.60
C LEU A 346 13.60 14.24 -9.44
N PRO A 347 13.27 14.10 -10.74
CA PRO A 347 13.85 13.07 -11.62
C PRO A 347 15.37 13.22 -11.78
N VAL A 348 16.07 12.19 -12.27
CA VAL A 348 17.55 12.18 -12.38
C VAL A 348 18.07 11.79 -13.76
N SER A 349 17.23 11.85 -14.80
CA SER A 349 17.65 11.55 -16.17
C SER A 349 18.83 12.43 -16.60
N LYS A 350 19.59 12.03 -17.63
CA LYS A 350 20.81 12.73 -18.06
C LYS A 350 20.60 14.23 -18.36
N ASN A 351 19.37 14.62 -18.71
CA ASN A 351 19.01 16.01 -19.01
C ASN A 351 18.71 16.84 -17.75
N GLU A 352 18.47 16.19 -16.61
CA GLU A 352 18.24 16.83 -15.32
C GLU A 352 19.55 17.33 -14.73
N THR A 353 19.75 18.65 -14.77
CA THR A 353 21.01 19.31 -14.37
C THR A 353 20.83 20.33 -13.25
N ASP A 354 19.59 20.69 -12.87
CA ASP A 354 19.36 21.61 -11.76
C ASP A 354 19.44 20.90 -10.41
N TYR A 355 20.58 21.09 -9.74
CA TYR A 355 20.85 20.57 -8.40
C TYR A 355 20.66 21.61 -7.28
N ASN A 356 20.25 22.86 -7.60
CA ASN A 356 20.08 23.94 -6.62
C ASN A 356 18.64 24.02 -6.09
N VAL A 357 18.04 22.87 -5.78
CA VAL A 357 16.65 22.75 -5.32
C VAL A 357 16.62 22.63 -3.81
N LYS A 358 15.95 23.56 -3.10
CA LYS A 358 15.78 23.46 -1.63
C LYS A 358 14.59 22.60 -1.28
N ILE A 359 14.86 21.54 -0.53
CA ILE A 359 13.90 20.48 -0.22
C ILE A 359 13.65 20.45 1.28
N LEU A 360 12.36 20.41 1.66
CA LEU A 360 11.92 20.24 3.04
C LEU A 360 11.09 18.97 3.19
N ASP A 361 11.43 18.17 4.21
CA ASP A 361 10.49 17.22 4.79
C ASP A 361 9.95 17.73 6.14
N PRO A 362 8.66 18.09 6.25
CA PRO A 362 8.08 18.70 7.44
C PRO A 362 7.79 17.70 8.57
N ALA A 363 8.02 16.40 8.35
CA ALA A 363 7.87 15.34 9.34
C ALA A 363 8.86 14.21 9.01
N CYS A 364 10.15 14.53 9.04
CA CYS A 364 11.15 13.75 8.32
C CYS A 364 11.44 12.36 8.90
N GLY A 365 11.03 12.07 10.15
CA GLY A 365 11.27 10.77 10.77
C GLY A 365 12.75 10.40 10.73
N SER A 366 13.04 9.20 10.24
CA SER A 366 14.40 8.68 10.02
C SER A 366 15.12 9.26 8.78
N GLY A 367 14.50 10.17 8.03
CA GLY A 367 15.14 10.97 6.99
C GLY A 367 15.19 10.35 5.59
N ILE A 368 14.37 9.33 5.30
CA ILE A 368 14.42 8.62 4.01
C ILE A 368 14.20 9.54 2.79
N PHE A 369 13.22 10.46 2.84
CA PHE A 369 13.01 11.45 1.76
C PHE A 369 14.22 12.37 1.59
N LEU A 370 14.86 12.76 2.69
CA LEU A 370 16.02 13.65 2.69
C LEU A 370 17.25 12.99 2.07
N VAL A 371 17.50 11.73 2.43
CA VAL A 371 18.61 10.93 1.91
C VAL A 371 18.47 10.70 0.41
N GLU A 372 17.28 10.27 -0.03
CA GLU A 372 17.04 10.02 -1.45
C GLU A 372 17.05 11.31 -2.27
N SER A 373 16.52 12.40 -1.71
CA SER A 373 16.65 13.73 -2.32
C SER A 373 18.12 14.15 -2.46
N PHE A 374 18.93 13.97 -1.43
CA PHE A 374 20.36 14.31 -1.47
C PHE A 374 21.10 13.54 -2.57
N LYS A 375 20.89 12.22 -2.66
CA LYS A 375 21.49 11.39 -3.72
C LYS A 375 21.08 11.85 -5.12
N ARG A 376 19.82 12.23 -5.30
CA ARG A 376 19.32 12.77 -6.58
C ARG A 376 19.96 14.10 -6.93
N LEU A 377 20.15 15.00 -5.97
CA LEU A 377 20.85 16.27 -6.19
C LEU A 377 22.34 16.07 -6.48
N VAL A 378 23.01 15.14 -5.80
CA VAL A 378 24.38 14.71 -6.16
C VAL A 378 24.40 14.26 -7.62
N LYS A 379 23.44 13.43 -8.02
CA LYS A 379 23.37 12.93 -9.39
C LYS A 379 23.14 14.05 -10.43
N ARG A 380 22.22 14.97 -10.18
CA ARG A 380 22.00 16.14 -11.04
C ARG A 380 23.22 17.05 -11.13
N TYR A 381 23.98 17.17 -10.04
CA TYR A 381 25.27 17.86 -10.05
C TYR A 381 26.26 17.16 -10.98
N GLU A 382 26.36 15.83 -10.91
CA GLU A 382 27.23 15.04 -11.78
C GLU A 382 26.84 15.17 -13.25
N ASN A 383 25.53 15.17 -13.56
CA ASN A 383 25.01 15.40 -14.91
C ASN A 383 25.36 16.81 -15.41
N SER A 384 25.25 17.82 -14.55
CA SER A 384 25.60 19.21 -14.89
C SER A 384 27.10 19.41 -15.18
N HIS A 385 27.98 18.62 -14.54
CA HIS A 385 29.44 18.77 -14.64
C HIS A 385 30.15 17.65 -15.42
N ASN A 386 29.42 16.64 -15.88
CA ASN A 386 29.95 15.41 -16.48
C ASN A 386 31.10 14.77 -15.68
N LYS A 387 31.00 14.81 -14.34
CA LYS A 387 32.02 14.28 -13.42
C LYS A 387 31.40 13.82 -12.11
N LYS A 388 31.85 12.67 -11.60
CA LYS A 388 31.50 12.16 -10.27
C LYS A 388 31.80 13.18 -9.16
N LEU A 389 30.86 13.38 -8.24
CA LEU A 389 31.02 14.30 -7.11
C LEU A 389 31.58 13.56 -5.90
N ASN A 390 32.91 13.59 -5.75
CA ASN A 390 33.64 12.97 -4.64
C ASN A 390 34.33 13.98 -3.70
N ASP A 391 34.26 15.28 -4.01
CA ASP A 391 34.85 16.33 -3.19
C ASP A 391 34.04 16.57 -1.91
N PHE A 392 34.70 16.40 -0.76
CA PHE A 392 34.06 16.53 0.55
C PHE A 392 33.38 17.89 0.77
N ASN A 393 34.05 18.99 0.40
CA ASN A 393 33.54 20.33 0.68
C ASN A 393 32.33 20.67 -0.19
N ARG A 394 32.33 20.21 -1.44
CA ARG A 394 31.18 20.35 -2.35
C ARG A 394 30.01 19.49 -1.91
N LEU A 395 30.23 18.22 -1.54
CA LEU A 395 29.18 17.35 -0.99
C LEU A 395 28.57 17.94 0.28
N LYS A 396 29.42 18.39 1.21
CA LYS A 396 29.00 19.06 2.45
C LYS A 396 28.18 20.30 2.15
N LYS A 397 28.64 21.16 1.23
CA LYS A 397 27.94 22.38 0.84
C LYS A 397 26.59 22.08 0.20
N LEU A 398 26.54 21.14 -0.75
CA LEU A 398 25.31 20.71 -1.40
C LEU A 398 24.31 20.26 -0.35
N LEU A 399 24.70 19.34 0.54
CA LEU A 399 23.86 18.83 1.61
C LEU A 399 23.33 19.96 2.52
N THR A 400 24.19 20.90 2.94
CA THR A 400 23.79 21.98 3.86
C THR A 400 22.94 23.06 3.20
N ASP A 401 23.07 23.27 1.90
CA ASP A 401 22.37 24.34 1.19
C ASP A 401 20.98 23.90 0.68
N THR A 402 20.76 22.59 0.48
CA THR A 402 19.55 22.07 -0.19
C THR A 402 18.67 21.14 0.64
N ILE A 403 19.18 20.47 1.68
CA ILE A 403 18.42 19.44 2.41
C ILE A 403 18.00 19.91 3.80
N PHE A 404 16.69 19.90 4.07
CA PHE A 404 16.11 20.37 5.32
C PHE A 404 15.00 19.44 5.82
N GLY A 405 14.89 19.29 7.14
CA GLY A 405 13.89 18.41 7.77
C GLY A 405 13.40 18.93 9.11
N VAL A 406 12.15 18.64 9.45
CA VAL A 406 11.57 18.91 10.78
C VAL A 406 11.09 17.61 11.38
N GLU A 407 11.44 17.36 12.63
CA GLU A 407 11.03 16.15 13.37
C GLU A 407 10.79 16.49 14.83
N LEU A 408 9.74 15.93 15.44
CA LEU A 408 9.42 16.18 16.83
C LEU A 408 10.28 15.34 17.78
N HIS A 409 10.63 14.11 17.38
CA HIS A 409 11.30 13.12 18.21
C HIS A 409 12.84 13.23 18.17
N PRO A 410 13.51 13.44 19.33
CA PRO A 410 14.97 13.64 19.38
C PRO A 410 15.82 12.46 18.88
N GLN A 411 15.34 11.21 18.99
CA GLN A 411 16.12 10.07 18.45
C GLN A 411 15.92 9.91 16.95
N ALA A 412 14.71 10.16 16.43
CA ALA A 412 14.44 10.01 14.99
C ALA A 412 15.25 11.02 14.18
N ILE A 413 15.36 12.26 14.66
CA ILE A 413 16.17 13.29 14.01
C ILE A 413 17.68 12.97 14.05
N LYS A 414 18.16 12.26 15.08
CA LYS A 414 19.55 11.74 15.13
C LYS A 414 19.78 10.67 14.06
N VAL A 415 18.78 9.83 13.80
CA VAL A 415 18.81 8.83 12.71
C VAL A 415 18.80 9.52 11.34
N ALA A 416 17.99 10.55 11.15
CA ALA A 416 17.99 11.33 9.90
C ALA A 416 19.36 11.96 9.63
N ALA A 417 19.97 12.59 10.64
CA ALA A 417 21.32 13.14 10.53
C ALA A 417 22.36 12.07 10.17
N PHE A 418 22.25 10.92 10.83
CA PHE A 418 23.09 9.76 10.61
C PHE A 418 22.99 9.22 9.18
N SER A 419 21.79 9.03 8.65
CA SER A 419 21.59 8.49 7.30
C SER A 419 22.11 9.46 6.23
N LEU A 420 21.99 10.77 6.48
CA LEU A 420 22.57 11.82 5.65
C LEU A 420 24.11 11.81 5.69
N TYR A 421 24.73 11.59 6.85
CA TYR A 421 26.19 11.44 6.93
C TYR A 421 26.68 10.21 6.18
N LEU A 422 25.99 9.08 6.29
CA LEU A 422 26.33 7.88 5.51
C LEU A 422 26.22 8.13 4.01
N ALA A 423 25.16 8.79 3.56
CA ALA A 423 25.00 9.14 2.15
C ALA A 423 26.11 10.08 1.65
N LEU A 424 26.59 11.00 2.49
CA LEU A 424 27.74 11.85 2.17
C LEU A 424 29.04 11.04 2.10
N VAL A 425 29.35 10.25 3.14
CA VAL A 425 30.60 9.48 3.23
C VAL A 425 30.72 8.45 2.10
N ASP A 426 29.61 7.84 1.69
CA ASP A 426 29.62 6.83 0.63
C ASP A 426 30.04 7.38 -0.74
N ASN A 427 29.92 8.70 -0.95
CA ASN A 427 30.37 9.38 -2.17
C ASN A 427 31.85 9.80 -2.15
N LEU A 428 32.54 9.72 -1.00
CA LEU A 428 33.93 10.16 -0.88
C LEU A 428 34.93 9.20 -1.54
N ASP A 429 36.05 9.76 -2.01
CA ASP A 429 37.17 9.00 -2.57
C ASP A 429 38.53 9.67 -2.24
N PRO A 430 39.38 9.08 -1.38
CA PRO A 430 39.14 7.86 -0.61
C PRO A 430 38.05 8.03 0.46
N LYS A 431 37.30 6.97 0.75
CA LYS A 431 36.23 6.98 1.76
C LYS A 431 36.72 7.29 3.17
N THR A 432 38.02 7.15 3.45
CA THR A 432 38.63 7.42 4.77
C THR A 432 38.89 8.91 5.03
N ILE A 433 38.64 9.82 4.08
CA ILE A 433 38.90 11.27 4.22
C ILE A 433 38.31 11.87 5.51
N TRP A 434 37.11 11.44 5.92
CA TRP A 434 36.43 11.95 7.12
C TRP A 434 37.21 11.68 8.44
N GLN A 435 38.14 10.72 8.43
CA GLN A 435 39.03 10.43 9.56
C GLN A 435 40.06 11.55 9.80
N ASN A 436 40.23 12.49 8.87
CA ASN A 436 41.06 13.68 9.07
C ASN A 436 40.27 14.76 9.84
N LYS A 437 40.88 15.34 10.89
CA LYS A 437 40.29 16.42 11.70
C LYS A 437 39.97 17.69 10.91
N GLU A 438 40.53 17.88 9.72
CA GLU A 438 40.22 18.99 8.81
C GLU A 438 38.92 18.76 8.01
N HIS A 439 38.50 17.50 7.85
CA HIS A 439 37.34 17.09 7.06
C HIS A 439 36.17 16.68 7.96
N ARG A 440 35.82 17.57 8.90
CA ARG A 440 34.67 17.35 9.80
C ARG A 440 33.35 17.53 9.06
N LEU A 441 32.43 16.60 9.30
CA LEU A 441 31.06 16.64 8.78
C LEU A 441 30.33 17.93 9.22
N PRO A 442 29.19 18.30 8.62
CA PRO A 442 28.44 19.48 9.06
C PRO A 442 27.69 19.23 10.39
N ASN A 443 27.37 20.30 11.13
CA ASN A 443 26.43 20.23 12.24
C ASN A 443 25.00 20.33 11.67
N LEU A 444 24.29 19.20 11.55
CA LEU A 444 22.94 19.19 10.96
C LEU A 444 21.82 19.48 11.95
N ILE A 445 21.89 18.95 13.17
CA ILE A 445 20.78 18.96 14.13
C ILE A 445 20.69 20.29 14.86
N ASN A 446 19.48 20.84 14.89
CA ASN A 446 19.07 21.97 15.70
C ASN A 446 18.04 21.51 16.73
N ASN A 447 18.51 21.27 17.96
CA ASN A 447 17.69 20.94 19.12
C ASN A 447 18.13 21.77 20.34
N PRO A 448 17.46 22.91 20.64
CA PRO A 448 17.74 23.73 21.80
C PRO A 448 17.49 23.03 23.13
N ALA A 449 16.67 21.96 23.15
CA ALA A 449 16.44 21.16 24.36
C ALA A 449 17.59 20.17 24.63
N ASP A 450 18.35 19.79 23.60
CA ASP A 450 19.49 18.89 23.75
C ASP A 450 20.75 19.69 24.14
N LYS A 451 21.03 19.72 25.44
CA LYS A 451 22.20 20.41 26.01
C LYS A 451 23.53 19.71 25.70
N SER A 452 23.50 18.48 25.17
CA SER A 452 24.72 17.77 24.77
C SER A 452 25.28 18.30 23.44
N LEU A 453 24.45 18.97 22.62
CA LEU A 453 24.88 19.59 21.37
C LEU A 453 25.76 20.81 21.63
N LYS A 454 27.03 20.73 21.19
CA LYS A 454 28.00 21.82 21.31
C LYS A 454 27.70 22.98 20.35
N VAL A 455 27.17 22.67 19.16
CA VAL A 455 26.83 23.63 18.10
C VAL A 455 25.49 23.26 17.49
N GLN A 456 24.60 24.24 17.34
CA GLN A 456 23.29 24.05 16.69
C GLN A 456 23.42 24.11 15.17
N GLY A 457 22.85 23.13 14.49
CA GLY A 457 22.76 23.08 13.03
C GLY A 457 21.67 23.97 12.43
N LYS A 458 21.51 23.89 11.10
CA LYS A 458 20.52 24.70 10.35
C LYS A 458 19.72 23.88 9.33
N ASN A 459 19.79 22.56 9.40
CA ASN A 459 19.21 21.66 8.40
C ASN A 459 18.09 20.80 8.98
N LEU A 460 18.34 20.15 10.13
CA LEU A 460 17.40 19.24 10.78
C LEU A 460 16.90 19.87 12.08
N PHE A 461 15.64 20.26 12.13
CA PHE A 461 15.05 20.98 13.25
C PHE A 461 14.21 20.05 14.14
N CYS A 462 14.63 19.89 15.39
CA CYS A 462 13.86 19.13 16.38
C CYS A 462 12.74 20.01 16.93
N ARG A 463 11.58 20.08 16.26
CA ARG A 463 10.48 21.02 16.55
C ARG A 463 9.12 20.38 16.30
N ASP A 464 8.09 20.98 16.87
CA ASP A 464 6.73 20.81 16.37
C ASP A 464 6.53 21.70 15.14
N THR A 465 6.37 21.07 13.97
CA THR A 465 6.16 21.71 12.66
C THR A 465 4.96 22.67 12.65
N ILE A 466 3.94 22.41 13.46
CA ILE A 466 2.67 23.15 13.44
C ILE A 466 2.80 24.48 14.16
N LEU A 467 3.66 24.56 15.18
CA LEU A 467 3.98 25.80 15.87
C LEU A 467 4.68 26.80 14.94
N GLU A 468 4.77 28.06 15.37
CA GLU A 468 5.49 29.10 14.64
C GLU A 468 7.01 28.83 14.72
N ASN A 469 7.63 28.58 13.58
CA ASN A 469 9.05 28.27 13.48
C ASN A 469 9.74 29.28 12.56
N LYS A 470 9.94 30.52 13.02
CA LYS A 470 10.48 31.64 12.20
C LYS A 470 11.78 31.33 11.47
N GLU A 471 12.64 30.51 12.08
CA GLU A 471 13.93 30.10 11.48
C GLU A 471 13.77 29.18 10.26
N ILE A 472 12.67 28.42 10.22
CA ILE A 472 12.32 27.50 9.14
C ILE A 472 11.43 28.21 8.12
N GLU A 473 10.42 28.95 8.60
CA GLU A 473 9.46 29.71 7.79
C GLU A 473 10.12 30.87 7.02
N GLY A 474 11.30 31.31 7.45
CA GLY A 474 12.12 32.29 6.71
C GLY A 474 12.87 31.71 5.51
N ILE A 475 12.86 30.38 5.32
CA ILE A 475 13.48 29.70 4.18
C ILE A 475 12.39 29.45 3.13
N ASN A 476 12.64 29.93 1.90
CA ASN A 476 11.79 29.57 0.76
C ASN A 476 12.25 28.22 0.20
N PHE A 477 11.37 27.23 0.26
CA PHE A 477 11.62 25.90 -0.29
C PHE A 477 11.01 25.78 -1.69
N ASP A 478 11.73 25.08 -2.56
CA ASP A 478 11.31 24.80 -3.94
C ASP A 478 10.47 23.51 -4.00
N LEU A 479 10.70 22.58 -3.06
CA LEU A 479 9.99 21.31 -2.98
C LEU A 479 9.72 20.93 -1.51
N VAL A 480 8.48 20.56 -1.21
CA VAL A 480 8.09 19.97 0.09
C VAL A 480 7.58 18.54 -0.16
N VAL A 481 8.28 17.56 0.41
CA VAL A 481 7.98 16.12 0.27
C VAL A 481 8.00 15.43 1.62
N GLY A 482 7.22 14.38 1.82
CA GLY A 482 7.24 13.68 3.10
C GLY A 482 6.01 12.82 3.38
N ASN A 483 6.06 12.16 4.54
CA ASN A 483 4.97 11.36 5.09
C ASN A 483 4.54 11.91 6.46
N PRO A 484 3.66 12.92 6.50
CA PRO A 484 3.17 13.47 7.77
C PRO A 484 2.38 12.44 8.60
N PRO A 485 2.31 12.61 9.94
CA PRO A 485 1.65 11.64 10.82
C PRO A 485 0.13 11.57 10.63
N PHE A 486 -0.45 10.39 10.87
CA PHE A 486 -1.90 10.13 10.80
C PHE A 486 -2.48 9.84 12.18
N GLY A 487 -3.70 10.29 12.45
CA GLY A 487 -4.39 9.98 13.70
C GLY A 487 -5.47 10.98 14.07
N THR A 488 -6.49 10.49 14.78
CA THR A 488 -7.58 11.30 15.37
C THR A 488 -7.62 11.23 16.90
N THR A 489 -6.84 10.34 17.51
CA THR A 489 -6.76 10.13 18.95
C THR A 489 -5.50 10.76 19.51
N ASP A 490 -5.52 11.15 20.79
CA ASP A 490 -4.36 11.69 21.52
C ASP A 490 -3.65 12.87 20.84
N LEU A 491 -4.40 13.67 20.07
CA LEU A 491 -3.89 14.84 19.36
C LEU A 491 -3.25 15.84 20.34
N SER A 492 -2.06 16.35 19.96
CA SER A 492 -1.40 17.44 20.66
C SER A 492 -2.27 18.71 20.69
N GLU A 493 -1.99 19.59 21.65
CA GLU A 493 -2.67 20.88 21.76
C GLU A 493 -2.45 21.74 20.51
N SER A 494 -1.22 21.77 19.99
CA SER A 494 -0.87 22.47 18.74
C SER A 494 -1.72 22.05 17.54
N ILE A 495 -1.93 20.75 17.35
CA ILE A 495 -2.78 20.21 16.28
C ILE A 495 -4.24 20.62 16.50
N ARG A 496 -4.75 20.48 17.72
CA ARG A 496 -6.15 20.82 18.05
C ARG A 496 -6.44 22.29 17.83
N GLU A 497 -5.59 23.17 18.33
CA GLU A 497 -5.72 24.62 18.18
C GLU A 497 -5.63 25.03 16.70
N TYR A 498 -4.71 24.40 15.94
CA TYR A 498 -4.60 24.68 14.52
C TYR A 498 -5.85 24.24 13.73
N CYS A 499 -6.37 23.05 14.01
CA CYS A 499 -7.61 22.57 13.41
C CYS A 499 -8.80 23.46 13.78
N ASP A 500 -8.95 23.83 15.06
CA ASP A 500 -10.04 24.68 15.54
C ASP A 500 -9.94 26.10 14.92
N LYS A 501 -8.73 26.65 14.78
CA LYS A 501 -8.49 27.95 14.13
C LYS A 501 -8.87 27.98 12.64
N ASN A 502 -8.66 26.88 11.92
CA ASN A 502 -8.91 26.78 10.48
C ASN A 502 -10.22 26.06 10.13
N ASP A 503 -11.02 25.68 11.14
CA ASP A 503 -12.25 24.89 10.99
C ASP A 503 -12.04 23.56 10.22
N PHE A 504 -10.91 22.91 10.49
CA PHE A 504 -10.54 21.62 9.91
C PHE A 504 -10.87 20.46 10.84
N ALA A 505 -10.95 19.26 10.27
CA ALA A 505 -11.16 18.07 11.07
C ALA A 505 -9.96 17.83 12.00
N LYS A 506 -10.25 17.28 13.18
CA LYS A 506 -9.24 16.91 14.20
C LYS A 506 -8.49 15.65 13.75
N GLU A 507 -7.56 15.86 12.83
CA GLU A 507 -6.76 14.84 12.15
C GLU A 507 -5.34 15.37 12.00
N MET A 508 -4.33 14.58 12.43
CA MET A 508 -2.93 15.01 12.50
C MET A 508 -2.38 15.52 11.16
N VAL A 509 -2.77 14.91 10.04
CA VAL A 509 -2.17 15.20 8.73
C VAL A 509 -2.60 16.56 8.14
N LEU A 510 -3.80 17.04 8.46
CA LEU A 510 -4.40 18.21 7.79
C LEU A 510 -3.58 19.51 8.03
N PRO A 511 -3.14 19.80 9.27
CA PRO A 511 -2.26 20.94 9.52
C PRO A 511 -0.96 20.91 8.72
N PHE A 512 -0.35 19.73 8.50
CA PHE A 512 0.89 19.62 7.73
C PHE A 512 0.68 19.96 6.26
N LEU A 513 -0.36 19.42 5.61
CA LEU A 513 -0.69 19.77 4.22
C LEU A 513 -0.95 21.26 4.07
N HIS A 514 -1.66 21.87 5.02
CA HIS A 514 -1.91 23.30 5.01
C HIS A 514 -0.63 24.13 5.19
N LYS A 515 0.19 23.77 6.20
CA LYS A 515 1.44 24.46 6.56
C LYS A 515 2.50 24.34 5.45
N ALA A 516 2.51 23.25 4.67
CA ALA A 516 3.40 23.07 3.53
C ALA A 516 3.32 24.22 2.50
N THR A 517 2.13 24.81 2.30
CA THR A 517 1.95 25.97 1.41
C THR A 517 2.57 27.27 1.94
N GLN A 518 2.94 27.30 3.22
CA GLN A 518 3.68 28.42 3.82
C GLN A 518 5.18 28.24 3.63
N PHE A 519 5.68 27.00 3.68
CA PHE A 519 7.08 26.66 3.41
C PHE A 519 7.45 26.78 1.93
N ALA A 520 6.54 26.36 1.05
CA ALA A 520 6.70 26.44 -0.41
C ALA A 520 5.60 27.30 -1.05
N PRO A 521 5.65 28.64 -0.90
CA PRO A 521 4.63 29.52 -1.49
C PRO A 521 4.64 29.50 -3.03
N LYS A 522 5.82 29.28 -3.63
CA LYS A 522 6.03 29.16 -5.09
C LYS A 522 6.56 27.79 -5.52
N GLY A 523 6.89 26.94 -4.56
CA GLY A 523 7.43 25.61 -4.80
C GLY A 523 6.32 24.58 -5.02
N GLU A 524 6.75 23.35 -5.26
CA GLU A 524 5.89 22.20 -5.42
C GLU A 524 5.75 21.42 -4.10
N ILE A 525 4.61 20.74 -3.93
CA ILE A 525 4.31 19.99 -2.72
C ILE A 525 3.80 18.60 -3.12
N ALA A 526 4.41 17.56 -2.55
CA ALA A 526 3.94 16.18 -2.69
C ALA A 526 3.95 15.48 -1.32
N LEU A 527 2.77 15.34 -0.72
CA LEU A 527 2.62 14.78 0.62
C LEU A 527 1.67 13.58 0.63
N ILE A 528 2.01 12.61 1.47
CA ILE A 528 1.15 11.46 1.75
C ILE A 528 0.09 11.86 2.78
N PHE A 529 -1.14 11.38 2.60
CA PHE A 529 -2.22 11.60 3.55
C PHE A 529 -3.18 10.41 3.58
N ASN A 530 -4.02 10.34 4.61
CA ASN A 530 -5.02 9.29 4.72
C ASN A 530 -6.19 9.52 3.73
N THR A 531 -6.52 8.51 2.94
CA THR A 531 -7.51 8.65 1.84
C THR A 531 -8.88 9.16 2.29
N LYS A 532 -9.27 8.90 3.56
CA LYS A 532 -10.54 9.39 4.11
C LYS A 532 -10.72 10.91 4.00
N VAL A 533 -9.64 11.69 3.87
CA VAL A 533 -9.75 13.14 3.63
C VAL A 533 -10.50 13.46 2.34
N LEU A 534 -10.40 12.60 1.32
CA LEU A 534 -11.13 12.76 0.05
C LEU A 534 -12.62 12.39 0.18
N THR A 535 -12.99 11.46 1.06
CA THR A 535 -14.32 10.82 1.05
C THR A 535 -15.16 11.09 2.29
N ASN A 536 -14.57 11.52 3.41
CA ASN A 536 -15.28 11.74 4.65
C ASN A 536 -16.35 12.83 4.50
N THR A 537 -17.56 12.50 4.94
CA THR A 537 -18.75 13.35 4.80
C THR A 537 -18.94 14.36 5.92
N GLY A 538 -18.04 14.41 6.91
CA GLY A 538 -18.05 15.41 7.97
C GLY A 538 -17.72 16.81 7.47
N GLY A 539 -18.45 17.82 7.97
CA GLY A 539 -18.30 19.23 7.55
C GLY A 539 -16.88 19.77 7.67
N THR A 540 -16.15 19.41 8.72
CA THR A 540 -14.76 19.87 8.90
C THR A 540 -13.76 19.22 7.93
N TYR A 541 -14.06 18.03 7.40
CA TYR A 541 -13.29 17.45 6.29
C TYR A 541 -13.67 18.10 4.95
N GLN A 542 -14.95 18.46 4.77
CA GLN A 542 -15.45 19.22 3.63
C GLN A 542 -14.77 20.60 3.54
N ASN A 543 -14.60 21.31 4.66
CA ASN A 543 -13.88 22.58 4.72
C ASN A 543 -12.43 22.45 4.26
N PHE A 544 -11.72 21.40 4.70
CA PHE A 544 -10.36 21.15 4.27
C PHE A 544 -10.28 20.85 2.75
N ARG A 545 -11.19 20.02 2.22
CA ARG A 545 -11.26 19.78 0.76
C ARG A 545 -11.55 21.05 -0.01
N TYR A 546 -12.48 21.88 0.48
CA TYR A 546 -12.74 23.17 -0.13
C TYR A 546 -11.47 24.00 -0.23
N TRP A 547 -10.70 24.12 0.87
CA TRP A 547 -9.39 24.76 0.83
C TRP A 547 -8.44 24.11 -0.20
N LEU A 548 -8.22 22.79 -0.12
CA LEU A 548 -7.24 22.10 -0.96
C LEU A 548 -7.53 22.25 -2.46
N PHE A 549 -8.79 22.14 -2.88
CA PHE A 549 -9.15 22.14 -4.31
C PHE A 549 -9.54 23.53 -4.86
N ASN A 550 -9.81 24.52 -3.99
CA ASN A 550 -10.17 25.89 -4.42
C ASN A 550 -9.06 26.92 -4.15
N LYS A 551 -8.21 26.70 -3.13
CA LYS A 551 -7.13 27.63 -2.74
C LYS A 551 -5.74 27.16 -3.17
N CYS A 552 -5.62 25.91 -3.61
CA CYS A 552 -4.40 25.37 -4.21
C CYS A 552 -4.70 24.84 -5.62
N TYR A 553 -3.64 24.69 -6.42
CA TYR A 553 -3.69 23.96 -7.66
C TYR A 553 -3.25 22.52 -7.42
N VAL A 554 -4.22 21.60 -7.36
CA VAL A 554 -3.95 20.16 -7.34
C VAL A 554 -3.77 19.67 -8.77
N GLU A 555 -2.62 19.06 -9.04
CA GLU A 555 -2.25 18.49 -10.33
C GLU A 555 -2.80 17.07 -10.46
N LYS A 556 -2.45 16.22 -9.50
CA LYS A 556 -2.80 14.81 -9.49
C LYS A 556 -2.92 14.24 -8.08
N VAL A 557 -3.70 13.17 -7.96
CA VAL A 557 -3.92 12.43 -6.70
C VAL A 557 -3.79 10.93 -6.97
N TYR A 558 -2.95 10.25 -6.20
CA TYR A 558 -2.84 8.79 -6.20
C TYR A 558 -3.55 8.23 -4.98
N ASN A 559 -4.34 7.17 -5.16
CA ASN A 559 -5.10 6.51 -4.11
C ASN A 559 -4.72 5.03 -4.02
N PHE A 560 -4.09 4.65 -2.90
CA PHE A 560 -3.60 3.30 -2.65
C PHE A 560 -4.48 2.51 -1.68
N SER A 561 -5.73 2.94 -1.45
CA SER A 561 -6.63 2.29 -0.47
C SER A 561 -6.88 0.80 -0.73
N ILE A 562 -6.73 0.32 -1.98
CA ILE A 562 -6.87 -1.12 -2.28
C ILE A 562 -5.76 -1.97 -1.63
N LEU A 563 -4.59 -1.37 -1.39
CA LEU A 563 -3.41 -2.06 -0.88
C LEU A 563 -3.43 -2.25 0.64
N ARG A 564 -4.40 -1.65 1.36
CA ARG A 564 -4.58 -1.82 2.82
C ARG A 564 -4.83 -3.27 3.21
N ASN A 565 -4.40 -3.73 4.38
CA ASN A 565 -4.67 -5.09 4.88
C ASN A 565 -4.26 -6.21 3.91
N ALA A 566 -3.15 -6.05 3.17
CA ALA A 566 -2.58 -7.17 2.41
C ALA A 566 -2.25 -8.34 3.37
N LYS A 567 -2.53 -9.58 2.97
CA LYS A 567 -2.25 -10.76 3.81
C LYS A 567 -0.74 -10.84 4.07
N LYS A 568 -0.31 -11.13 5.30
CA LYS A 568 1.11 -11.17 5.72
C LYS A 568 2.01 -12.12 4.92
N ASN A 569 1.41 -13.14 4.28
CA ASN A 569 2.12 -14.14 3.47
C ASN A 569 1.92 -13.93 1.97
N PHE A 570 1.35 -12.78 1.58
CA PHE A 570 1.05 -12.45 0.20
C PHE A 570 2.06 -11.43 -0.30
N GLY A 571 2.67 -11.68 -1.47
CA GLY A 571 3.51 -10.70 -2.16
C GLY A 571 2.75 -9.39 -2.38
N GLY A 572 3.42 -8.25 -2.46
CA GLY A 572 2.74 -6.95 -2.54
C GLY A 572 2.70 -6.18 -1.23
N GLN A 573 3.63 -6.49 -0.32
CA GLN A 573 3.95 -5.67 0.85
C GLN A 573 4.69 -4.37 0.48
N LEU A 574 4.37 -3.74 -0.68
CA LEU A 574 4.77 -2.35 -0.93
C LEU A 574 4.42 -1.46 0.28
N PHE A 575 3.41 -1.86 1.06
CA PHE A 575 2.99 -1.24 2.32
C PHE A 575 2.81 -2.26 3.46
N GLY A 576 3.74 -3.21 3.62
CA GLY A 576 3.59 -4.40 4.49
C GLY A 576 3.19 -4.17 5.96
N ASP A 577 3.40 -2.96 6.48
CA ASP A 577 3.03 -2.56 7.83
C ASP A 577 1.99 -1.41 7.88
N ALA A 578 1.55 -0.88 6.73
CA ALA A 578 0.55 0.18 6.67
C ALA A 578 -0.86 -0.39 6.88
N THR A 579 -1.39 -0.18 8.08
CA THR A 579 -2.77 -0.56 8.42
C THR A 579 -3.82 0.42 7.91
N GLY A 580 -3.41 1.64 7.51
CA GLY A 580 -4.30 2.71 7.05
C GLY A 580 -4.30 2.90 5.52
N PRO A 581 -5.44 3.24 4.90
CA PRO A 581 -5.50 3.63 3.50
C PRO A 581 -4.80 4.97 3.25
N ILE A 582 -3.84 5.00 2.32
CA ILE A 582 -3.06 6.21 2.00
C ILE A 582 -3.36 6.71 0.57
N SER A 583 -3.16 8.01 0.40
CA SER A 583 -3.15 8.73 -0.86
C SER A 583 -1.95 9.67 -0.92
N ILE A 584 -1.52 10.03 -2.13
CA ILE A 584 -0.53 11.08 -2.37
C ILE A 584 -1.22 12.20 -3.12
N VAL A 585 -1.01 13.45 -2.71
CA VAL A 585 -1.47 14.64 -3.43
C VAL A 585 -0.26 15.42 -3.92
N PHE A 586 -0.25 15.74 -5.22
CA PHE A 586 0.71 16.64 -5.85
C PHE A 586 0.01 17.97 -6.11
N PHE A 587 0.48 19.03 -5.47
CA PHE A 587 -0.17 20.34 -5.54
C PHE A 587 0.82 21.48 -5.32
N LYS A 588 0.35 22.68 -5.62
CA LYS A 588 1.07 23.94 -5.35
C LYS A 588 0.09 25.01 -4.90
N LYS A 589 0.58 26.03 -4.21
CA LYS A 589 -0.26 27.14 -3.74
C LYS A 589 -0.74 28.03 -4.88
N GLU A 590 0.16 28.41 -5.78
CA GLU A 590 -0.14 29.29 -6.91
C GLU A 590 -0.64 28.50 -8.12
N GLN A 591 -1.64 29.03 -8.84
CA GLN A 591 -2.09 28.41 -10.08
C GLN A 591 -1.03 28.58 -11.19
N PRO A 592 -0.85 27.58 -12.08
CA PRO A 592 -0.06 27.77 -13.30
C PRO A 592 -0.71 28.83 -14.19
N GLN A 593 0.06 29.35 -15.15
CA GLN A 593 -0.47 30.29 -16.16
C GLN A 593 -1.62 29.68 -16.96
N GLU A 594 -1.51 28.40 -17.32
CA GLU A 594 -2.54 27.64 -18.02
C GLU A 594 -2.97 26.45 -17.15
N PRO A 595 -4.01 26.62 -16.30
CA PRO A 595 -4.51 25.53 -15.47
C PRO A 595 -5.30 24.53 -16.31
N SER A 596 -5.02 23.24 -16.12
CA SER A 596 -5.86 22.18 -16.69
C SER A 596 -7.27 22.25 -16.10
N ASP A 597 -8.28 22.02 -16.93
CA ASP A 597 -9.68 21.83 -16.53
C ASP A 597 -9.93 20.51 -15.78
N LYS A 598 -8.93 19.62 -15.73
CA LYS A 598 -8.99 18.29 -15.12
C LYS A 598 -7.95 18.10 -14.02
N ILE A 599 -8.22 17.15 -13.13
CA ILE A 599 -7.28 16.61 -12.14
C ILE A 599 -7.06 15.14 -12.49
N VAL A 600 -5.80 14.72 -12.57
CA VAL A 600 -5.50 13.30 -12.83
C VAL A 600 -5.63 12.51 -11.53
N TYR A 601 -6.45 11.47 -11.54
CA TYR A 601 -6.72 10.62 -10.39
C TYR A 601 -6.33 9.19 -10.70
N TYR A 602 -5.38 8.66 -9.93
CA TYR A 602 -4.88 7.31 -10.06
C TYR A 602 -5.42 6.46 -8.92
N ALA A 603 -6.12 5.37 -9.25
CA ALA A 603 -6.65 4.40 -8.30
C ALA A 603 -6.25 2.99 -8.75
N PRO A 604 -4.94 2.63 -8.68
CA PRO A 604 -4.43 1.32 -9.08
C PRO A 604 -5.25 0.20 -8.44
N LYS A 605 -5.79 -0.71 -9.25
CA LYS A 605 -6.53 -1.89 -8.78
C LYS A 605 -5.71 -3.18 -8.89
N THR A 606 -4.58 -3.10 -9.59
CA THR A 606 -3.78 -4.25 -10.03
C THR A 606 -2.70 -4.58 -9.01
N TYR A 607 -3.14 -5.09 -7.85
CA TYR A 607 -2.26 -5.52 -6.74
C TYR A 607 -1.34 -6.72 -7.08
N ILE A 608 -1.40 -7.25 -8.30
CA ILE A 608 -0.82 -8.55 -8.67
C ILE A 608 0.65 -8.41 -9.13
N LYS A 609 1.02 -7.26 -9.74
CA LYS A 609 2.38 -7.00 -10.26
C LYS A 609 3.42 -6.71 -9.16
N SER A 610 2.99 -6.28 -7.97
CA SER A 610 3.85 -5.88 -6.84
C SER A 610 4.57 -7.02 -6.13
N ASN A 611 4.47 -8.23 -6.67
CA ASN A 611 4.76 -9.45 -5.94
C ASN A 611 6.01 -10.17 -6.45
N ILE A 612 6.57 -9.72 -7.58
CA ILE A 612 7.82 -10.22 -8.16
C ILE A 612 8.77 -9.05 -8.47
N ILE A 613 8.21 -7.92 -8.90
CA ILE A 613 8.87 -6.61 -8.97
C ILE A 613 8.35 -5.76 -7.82
N GLU A 614 9.22 -5.06 -7.08
CA GLU A 614 8.79 -4.07 -6.09
C GLU A 614 8.18 -2.85 -6.82
N GLY A 615 6.97 -2.96 -7.38
CA GLY A 615 6.29 -1.88 -8.09
C GLY A 615 4.77 -2.04 -8.32
N LEU A 616 4.11 -0.92 -8.55
CA LEU A 616 2.70 -0.72 -8.83
C LEU A 616 2.40 -0.88 -10.32
N CYS A 617 1.28 -1.53 -10.64
CA CYS A 617 0.75 -1.54 -12.00
C CYS A 617 -0.53 -0.70 -12.03
N ILE A 618 -0.58 0.25 -12.95
CA ILE A 618 -1.74 1.10 -13.24
C ILE A 618 -2.22 0.73 -14.63
N ASP A 619 -3.36 0.03 -14.71
CA ASP A 619 -3.99 -0.14 -16.02
C ASP A 619 -4.65 1.18 -16.45
N SER A 620 -4.82 1.40 -17.75
CA SER A 620 -5.54 2.59 -18.26
C SER A 620 -6.92 2.82 -17.60
N THR A 621 -7.60 1.75 -17.15
CA THR A 621 -8.87 1.83 -16.42
C THR A 621 -8.76 2.38 -15.00
N ASP A 622 -7.55 2.38 -14.44
CA ASP A 622 -7.24 2.85 -13.09
C ASP A 622 -6.87 4.35 -13.07
N VAL A 623 -6.77 4.98 -14.25
CA VAL A 623 -6.53 6.41 -14.43
C VAL A 623 -7.84 7.09 -14.80
N LYS A 624 -8.19 8.16 -14.09
CA LYS A 624 -9.37 8.98 -14.38
C LYS A 624 -8.97 10.45 -14.46
N TYR A 625 -9.47 11.14 -15.47
CA TYR A 625 -9.29 12.58 -15.62
C TYR A 625 -10.56 13.28 -15.13
N LEU A 626 -10.52 13.76 -13.87
CA LEU A 626 -11.70 14.26 -13.18
C LEU A 626 -11.92 15.75 -13.48
N PRO A 627 -13.15 16.20 -13.77
CA PRO A 627 -13.43 17.62 -13.96
C PRO A 627 -13.09 18.43 -12.70
N ARG A 628 -12.25 19.45 -12.83
CA ARG A 628 -11.79 20.28 -11.70
C ARG A 628 -12.95 20.98 -11.00
N GLU A 629 -13.95 21.45 -11.75
CA GLU A 629 -15.16 22.08 -11.21
C GLU A 629 -15.92 21.14 -10.26
N GLU A 630 -16.00 19.85 -10.58
CA GLU A 630 -16.66 18.87 -9.72
C GLU A 630 -15.81 18.55 -8.49
N CYS A 631 -14.48 18.41 -8.65
CA CYS A 631 -13.55 18.23 -7.54
C CYS A 631 -13.52 19.39 -6.54
N GLN A 632 -13.89 20.60 -6.98
CA GLN A 632 -13.99 21.79 -6.12
C GLN A 632 -15.20 21.77 -5.18
N LYS A 633 -16.21 20.94 -5.45
CA LYS A 633 -17.39 20.80 -4.59
C LYS A 633 -17.03 19.97 -3.36
N PRO A 634 -17.17 20.52 -2.14
CA PRO A 634 -16.66 19.85 -0.94
C PRO A 634 -17.40 18.54 -0.61
N ASP A 635 -18.66 18.39 -1.02
CA ASP A 635 -19.52 17.23 -0.80
C ASP A 635 -19.55 16.24 -1.97
N THR A 636 -18.71 16.45 -2.99
CA THR A 636 -18.67 15.60 -4.18
C THR A 636 -18.44 14.12 -3.85
N LYS A 637 -19.06 13.25 -4.65
CA LYS A 637 -18.86 11.79 -4.60
C LYS A 637 -17.88 11.30 -5.66
N ILE A 638 -17.34 12.20 -6.48
CA ILE A 638 -16.50 11.83 -7.62
C ILE A 638 -15.27 11.04 -7.21
N TRP A 639 -14.63 11.38 -6.09
CA TRP A 639 -13.45 10.65 -5.58
C TRP A 639 -13.72 9.17 -5.31
N LYS A 640 -14.91 8.87 -4.76
CA LYS A 640 -15.32 7.51 -4.43
C LYS A 640 -15.77 6.74 -5.66
N ILE A 641 -16.52 7.40 -6.55
CA ILE A 641 -17.02 6.83 -7.80
C ILE A 641 -15.85 6.53 -8.75
N ALA A 642 -14.97 7.50 -9.01
CA ALA A 642 -13.80 7.33 -9.87
C ALA A 642 -12.85 6.24 -9.39
N MET A 643 -12.84 5.95 -8.08
CA MET A 643 -12.04 4.86 -7.53
C MET A 643 -12.55 3.48 -7.96
N TRP A 644 -13.87 3.28 -8.04
CA TRP A 644 -14.46 1.94 -8.16
C TRP A 644 -15.29 1.71 -9.43
N GLY A 645 -15.78 2.78 -10.05
CA GLY A 645 -16.61 2.75 -11.25
C GLY A 645 -16.12 3.74 -12.32
N GLY A 646 -17.01 4.06 -13.25
CA GLY A 646 -16.77 5.00 -14.34
C GLY A 646 -17.92 5.98 -14.55
N MET A 647 -18.10 6.42 -15.80
CA MET A 647 -19.08 7.47 -16.12
C MET A 647 -20.52 6.98 -15.93
N GLY A 648 -20.81 5.71 -16.27
CA GLY A 648 -22.14 5.13 -16.06
C GLY A 648 -22.55 5.11 -14.57
N ASP A 649 -21.61 4.82 -13.67
CA ASP A 649 -21.84 4.93 -12.22
C ASP A 649 -22.13 6.37 -11.79
N TRP A 650 -21.40 7.34 -12.36
CA TRP A 650 -21.61 8.77 -12.09
C TRP A 650 -22.99 9.24 -12.53
N GLU A 651 -23.41 8.86 -13.73
CA GLU A 651 -24.74 9.17 -14.28
C GLU A 651 -25.86 8.52 -13.48
N LEU A 652 -25.69 7.26 -13.08
CA LEU A 652 -26.65 6.55 -12.22
C LEU A 652 -26.79 7.24 -10.86
N VAL A 653 -25.68 7.56 -10.19
CA VAL A 653 -25.73 8.25 -8.89
C VAL A 653 -26.35 9.63 -9.03
N THR A 654 -26.02 10.37 -10.09
CA THR A 654 -26.49 11.74 -10.32
C THR A 654 -27.97 11.78 -10.71
N SER A 655 -28.44 10.85 -11.55
CA SER A 655 -29.86 10.75 -11.94
C SER A 655 -30.77 10.37 -10.76
N LEU A 656 -30.22 9.68 -9.76
CA LEU A 656 -30.92 9.33 -8.52
C LEU A 656 -30.80 10.39 -7.41
N LYS A 657 -30.16 11.55 -7.67
CA LYS A 657 -30.14 12.66 -6.71
C LYS A 657 -31.54 13.27 -6.60
N GLY A 658 -32.14 13.20 -5.41
CA GLY A 658 -33.49 13.70 -5.16
C GLY A 658 -34.04 13.20 -3.82
N ARG A 659 -35.24 12.58 -3.85
CA ARG A 659 -35.83 11.92 -2.68
C ARG A 659 -34.92 10.79 -2.20
N ASN A 660 -34.65 10.75 -0.91
CA ASN A 660 -33.85 9.72 -0.26
C ASN A 660 -34.58 9.12 0.95
N ILE A 661 -34.04 8.02 1.49
CA ILE A 661 -34.60 7.34 2.64
C ILE A 661 -34.71 8.28 3.85
N GLY A 662 -33.76 9.20 4.05
CA GLY A 662 -33.87 10.23 5.10
C GLY A 662 -35.12 11.11 4.95
N ASN A 663 -35.48 11.48 3.72
CA ASN A 663 -36.73 12.19 3.43
C ASN A 663 -37.95 11.33 3.74
N LEU A 664 -37.96 10.04 3.35
CA LEU A 664 -39.05 9.11 3.67
C LEU A 664 -39.25 9.00 5.18
N LEU A 665 -38.17 8.76 5.92
CA LEU A 665 -38.21 8.61 7.38
C LEU A 665 -38.79 9.87 8.04
N SER A 666 -38.40 11.05 7.56
CA SER A 666 -38.88 12.33 8.07
C SER A 666 -40.35 12.59 7.70
N GLN A 667 -40.73 12.40 6.43
CA GLN A 667 -42.09 12.66 5.92
C GLN A 667 -43.15 11.73 6.51
N LYS A 668 -42.74 10.53 6.92
CA LYS A 668 -43.61 9.50 7.51
C LYS A 668 -43.40 9.33 9.01
N GLU A 669 -42.72 10.28 9.66
CA GLU A 669 -42.58 10.34 11.12
C GLU A 669 -42.00 9.06 11.76
N PHE A 670 -41.06 8.41 11.07
CA PHE A 670 -40.34 7.26 11.62
C PHE A 670 -39.53 7.66 12.85
N ILE A 671 -39.51 6.81 13.86
CA ILE A 671 -38.64 6.99 15.02
C ILE A 671 -37.38 6.16 14.80
N HIS A 672 -36.23 6.81 14.64
CA HIS A 672 -34.97 6.11 14.40
C HIS A 672 -33.83 6.64 15.27
N GLY A 673 -32.77 5.84 15.40
CA GLY A 673 -31.57 6.23 16.12
C GLY A 673 -30.58 5.09 16.36
N LEU A 674 -29.38 5.46 16.79
CA LEU A 674 -28.36 4.51 17.22
C LEU A 674 -28.70 3.91 18.59
N GLY A 675 -28.18 2.71 18.84
CA GLY A 675 -28.31 2.04 20.13
C GLY A 675 -27.49 2.66 21.28
N LEU A 676 -27.31 1.87 22.34
CA LEU A 676 -26.58 2.28 23.54
C LEU A 676 -25.08 1.98 23.43
N GLN A 677 -24.27 2.83 24.04
CA GLN A 677 -22.83 2.60 24.23
C GLN A 677 -22.59 2.26 25.71
N PHE A 678 -22.11 1.05 25.97
CA PHE A 678 -21.69 0.62 27.31
C PHE A 678 -20.54 1.49 27.84
N LEU A 679 -20.38 1.54 29.17
CA LEU A 679 -19.30 2.30 29.78
C LEU A 679 -17.92 1.76 29.33
N ASP A 680 -17.08 2.70 28.92
CA ASP A 680 -15.66 2.53 28.60
C ASP A 680 -14.84 3.66 29.25
N LYS A 681 -13.50 3.58 29.15
CA LYS A 681 -12.59 4.59 29.72
C LYS A 681 -12.81 6.00 29.18
N SER A 682 -13.42 6.13 27.99
CA SER A 682 -13.68 7.40 27.31
C SER A 682 -15.09 7.95 27.57
N THR A 683 -15.92 7.22 28.32
CA THR A 683 -17.31 7.58 28.50
C THR A 683 -17.45 8.80 29.40
N ILE A 684 -18.02 9.89 28.85
CA ILE A 684 -18.29 11.13 29.56
C ILE A 684 -19.80 11.24 29.79
N LYS A 685 -20.23 11.53 31.04
CA LYS A 685 -21.64 11.77 31.43
C LYS A 685 -22.61 10.64 31.03
N PRO A 686 -22.52 9.45 31.65
CA PRO A 686 -23.45 8.38 31.38
C PRO A 686 -24.86 8.70 31.93
N LEU A 687 -25.88 8.06 31.38
CA LEU A 687 -27.28 8.24 31.75
C LEU A 687 -27.82 6.96 32.40
N ILE A 688 -28.61 7.12 33.46
CA ILE A 688 -29.33 6.02 34.12
C ILE A 688 -30.69 5.86 33.45
N ASP A 689 -30.98 4.67 32.92
CA ASP A 689 -32.25 4.36 32.28
C ASP A 689 -32.79 2.99 32.73
N ASN A 690 -33.79 3.02 33.61
CA ASN A 690 -34.43 1.82 34.14
C ASN A 690 -35.50 1.22 33.21
N VAL A 691 -35.77 1.86 32.06
CA VAL A 691 -36.88 1.52 31.16
C VAL A 691 -36.39 0.94 29.83
N VAL A 692 -35.09 0.66 29.72
CA VAL A 692 -34.52 0.02 28.52
C VAL A 692 -35.00 -1.43 28.40
N PRO A 693 -35.36 -1.91 27.21
CA PRO A 693 -35.68 -3.33 27.04
C PRO A 693 -34.51 -4.22 27.44
N LYS A 694 -34.80 -5.22 28.28
CA LYS A 694 -33.82 -6.15 28.85
C LYS A 694 -33.32 -7.18 27.84
N GLU A 695 -34.17 -7.48 26.86
CA GLU A 695 -33.77 -8.27 25.70
C GLU A 695 -32.86 -7.43 24.83
N TYR A 696 -31.75 -8.04 24.45
CA TYR A 696 -30.65 -7.38 23.78
C TYR A 696 -30.21 -8.19 22.57
N VAL A 697 -30.13 -7.51 21.44
CA VAL A 697 -29.60 -8.09 20.20
C VAL A 697 -28.15 -7.64 20.03
N LYS A 698 -27.23 -8.60 20.08
CA LYS A 698 -25.82 -8.36 19.80
C LYS A 698 -25.65 -7.99 18.32
N PRO A 699 -24.80 -7.01 17.96
CA PRO A 699 -24.55 -6.69 16.55
C PRO A 699 -24.12 -7.88 15.69
N GLN A 700 -23.39 -8.84 16.27
CA GLN A 700 -22.98 -10.07 15.56
C GLN A 700 -24.09 -11.11 15.38
N SER A 701 -25.18 -11.01 16.13
CA SER A 701 -26.32 -11.93 16.09
C SER A 701 -27.43 -11.44 15.17
N ILE A 702 -27.30 -10.23 14.59
CA ILE A 702 -28.26 -9.73 13.61
C ILE A 702 -28.05 -10.52 12.31
N GLU A 703 -29.11 -11.21 11.92
CA GLU A 703 -29.23 -11.97 10.68
C GLU A 703 -30.02 -11.17 9.64
N ARG A 704 -29.77 -11.45 8.35
CA ARG A 704 -30.52 -10.80 7.26
C ARG A 704 -32.00 -11.18 7.31
N PHE A 705 -32.84 -10.22 6.96
CA PHE A 705 -34.29 -10.29 6.89
C PHE A 705 -35.00 -10.44 8.25
N ASN A 706 -34.65 -11.44 9.04
CA ASN A 706 -35.29 -11.72 10.34
C ASN A 706 -34.23 -12.15 11.35
N THR A 707 -34.35 -11.78 12.62
CA THR A 707 -33.43 -12.21 13.69
C THR A 707 -34.21 -12.83 14.82
N SER A 708 -33.86 -14.07 15.16
CA SER A 708 -34.54 -14.86 16.19
C SER A 708 -33.72 -15.01 17.49
N VAL A 709 -32.45 -14.59 17.49
CA VAL A 709 -31.54 -14.75 18.62
C VAL A 709 -31.51 -13.50 19.50
N PHE A 710 -31.99 -13.63 20.73
CA PHE A 710 -31.98 -12.58 21.75
C PHE A 710 -31.15 -13.02 22.94
N SER A 711 -30.43 -12.05 23.52
CA SER A 711 -29.60 -12.24 24.71
C SER A 711 -30.02 -11.28 25.82
N LYS A 712 -29.43 -11.38 27.01
CA LYS A 712 -29.63 -10.38 28.06
C LYS A 712 -28.72 -9.19 27.83
N LEU A 713 -29.12 -8.01 28.30
CA LEU A 713 -28.33 -6.79 28.14
C LEU A 713 -26.87 -6.91 28.63
N ASN A 714 -26.66 -7.58 29.78
CA ASN A 714 -25.31 -7.81 30.33
C ASN A 714 -24.42 -8.69 29.43
N ASP A 715 -25.01 -9.51 28.54
CA ASP A 715 -24.25 -10.36 27.63
C ASP A 715 -23.54 -9.54 26.55
N GLY A 716 -23.92 -8.26 26.38
CA GLY A 716 -23.24 -7.31 25.51
C GLY A 716 -21.96 -6.69 26.09
N LEU A 717 -21.66 -6.92 27.37
CA LEU A 717 -20.48 -6.37 28.03
C LEU A 717 -19.20 -7.11 27.64
N THR A 718 -18.20 -6.34 27.20
CA THR A 718 -16.82 -6.84 27.08
C THR A 718 -16.20 -7.03 28.47
N ASP A 719 -15.14 -7.82 28.59
CA ASP A 719 -14.49 -8.04 29.90
C ASP A 719 -13.92 -6.74 30.50
N ASP A 720 -13.41 -5.84 29.67
CA ASP A 720 -13.00 -4.50 30.11
C ASP A 720 -14.18 -3.67 30.62
N SER A 721 -15.30 -3.67 29.90
CA SER A 721 -16.52 -2.99 30.36
C SER A 721 -17.02 -3.59 31.68
N LYS A 722 -16.97 -4.92 31.87
CA LYS A 722 -17.37 -5.55 33.14
C LYS A 722 -16.54 -5.05 34.32
N ILE A 723 -15.24 -4.82 34.14
CA ILE A 723 -14.38 -4.24 35.18
C ILE A 723 -14.80 -2.81 35.52
N ILE A 724 -15.10 -1.99 34.49
CA ILE A 724 -15.55 -0.61 34.67
C ILE A 724 -16.90 -0.57 35.40
N TYR A 725 -17.84 -1.44 35.02
CA TYR A 725 -19.12 -1.56 35.71
C TYR A 725 -18.99 -2.12 37.13
N ALA A 726 -18.07 -3.05 37.38
CA ALA A 726 -17.80 -3.59 38.70
C ALA A 726 -17.35 -2.48 39.65
N ASN A 727 -16.43 -1.62 39.18
CA ASN A 727 -16.01 -0.42 39.89
C ASN A 727 -17.16 0.58 40.10
N TYR A 728 -17.97 0.82 39.06
CA TYR A 728 -19.13 1.73 39.14
C TYR A 728 -20.17 1.28 40.17
N TYR A 729 -20.55 0.00 40.15
CA TYR A 729 -21.53 -0.59 41.07
C TYR A 729 -20.93 -1.06 42.41
N LYS A 730 -19.61 -0.92 42.61
CA LYS A 730 -18.88 -1.39 43.79
C LYS A 730 -19.11 -2.89 44.08
N THR A 731 -18.99 -3.71 43.04
CA THR A 731 -19.11 -5.18 43.09
C THR A 731 -17.91 -5.83 42.41
N ILE A 732 -17.91 -7.16 42.28
CA ILE A 732 -16.94 -7.92 41.49
C ILE A 732 -17.47 -8.19 40.07
N LYS A 733 -16.57 -8.33 39.10
CA LYS A 733 -16.89 -8.48 37.67
C LYS A 733 -17.85 -9.63 37.33
N ASP A 734 -17.82 -10.71 38.11
CA ASP A 734 -18.61 -11.91 37.87
C ASP A 734 -20.00 -11.84 38.52
N ASN A 735 -20.25 -10.81 39.33
CA ASN A 735 -21.52 -10.60 40.03
C ASN A 735 -22.06 -9.19 39.77
N LEU A 736 -22.17 -8.83 38.49
CA LEU A 736 -22.72 -7.55 38.06
C LEU A 736 -24.25 -7.57 38.13
N PRO A 737 -24.88 -6.51 38.68
CA PRO A 737 -26.32 -6.32 38.53
C PRO A 737 -26.68 -6.09 37.06
N GLU A 738 -27.97 -6.16 36.74
CA GLU A 738 -28.45 -5.78 35.41
C GLU A 738 -28.09 -4.32 35.12
N VAL A 739 -27.35 -4.09 34.03
CA VAL A 739 -26.84 -2.75 33.71
C VAL A 739 -27.97 -1.83 33.30
N ASN A 740 -28.04 -0.67 33.95
CA ASN A 740 -29.00 0.40 33.65
C ASN A 740 -28.31 1.74 33.38
N VAL A 741 -26.97 1.77 33.36
CA VAL A 741 -26.17 2.98 33.12
C VAL A 741 -25.38 2.83 31.84
N PHE A 742 -25.53 3.75 30.90
CA PHE A 742 -24.84 3.74 29.61
C PHE A 742 -24.92 5.11 28.96
N ARG A 743 -24.17 5.33 27.87
CA ARG A 743 -24.35 6.50 27.02
C ARG A 743 -25.41 6.20 25.96
N ARG A 744 -26.43 7.06 25.86
CA ARG A 744 -27.52 6.94 24.87
C ARG A 744 -27.25 7.88 23.71
N LEU A 745 -27.06 7.33 22.50
CA LEU A 745 -26.81 8.10 21.28
C LEU A 745 -28.09 8.35 20.46
N GLY A 746 -29.06 7.43 20.50
CA GLY A 746 -30.34 7.55 19.80
C GLY A 746 -31.56 7.65 20.72
N THR A 747 -32.75 7.60 20.11
CA THR A 747 -34.03 7.78 20.80
C THR A 747 -34.52 6.49 21.48
N LYS A 748 -35.32 6.60 22.56
CA LYS A 748 -35.88 5.40 23.23
C LYS A 748 -36.88 4.64 22.34
N GLY A 749 -37.58 5.35 21.45
CA GLY A 749 -38.58 4.75 20.57
C GLY A 749 -37.98 3.81 19.52
N ALA A 750 -36.70 3.95 19.18
CA ALA A 750 -36.00 3.03 18.28
C ALA A 750 -35.91 1.58 18.83
N TYR A 751 -36.15 1.38 20.14
CA TYR A 751 -36.17 0.08 20.79
C TYR A 751 -37.56 -0.59 20.81
N LYS A 752 -38.61 0.12 20.34
CA LYS A 752 -39.99 -0.39 20.35
C LYS A 752 -40.31 -1.14 19.09
N ALA A 753 -41.01 -2.26 19.21
CA ALA A 753 -41.54 -3.02 18.10
C ALA A 753 -42.87 -2.44 17.56
N PRO A 754 -43.22 -2.72 16.29
CA PRO A 754 -42.34 -3.34 15.30
C PRO A 754 -41.21 -2.36 14.90
N HIS A 755 -40.01 -2.88 14.67
CA HIS A 755 -38.89 -2.07 14.17
C HIS A 755 -37.97 -2.90 13.28
N ILE A 756 -37.02 -2.22 12.66
CA ILE A 756 -35.93 -2.85 11.93
C ILE A 756 -34.59 -2.51 12.57
N LEU A 757 -33.68 -3.46 12.56
CA LEU A 757 -32.30 -3.31 13.02
C LEU A 757 -31.38 -3.40 11.82
N ILE A 758 -30.49 -2.42 11.66
CA ILE A 758 -29.50 -2.37 10.59
C ILE A 758 -28.12 -2.30 11.23
N LYS A 759 -27.28 -3.29 10.94
CA LYS A 759 -25.92 -3.34 11.45
C LYS A 759 -25.05 -2.28 10.77
N GLU A 760 -24.24 -1.53 11.52
CA GLU A 760 -23.25 -0.62 10.92
C GLU A 760 -22.23 -1.42 10.08
N GLY A 761 -21.68 -2.50 10.64
CA GLY A 761 -20.70 -3.34 9.94
C GLY A 761 -21.35 -4.29 8.93
N LEU A 762 -20.71 -4.49 7.78
CA LEU A 762 -21.14 -5.49 6.80
C LEU A 762 -20.96 -6.92 7.32
N ALA A 763 -21.81 -7.84 6.89
CA ALA A 763 -21.64 -9.29 7.10
C ALA A 763 -21.33 -9.92 5.73
N ASN A 764 -20.16 -10.54 5.55
CA ASN A 764 -19.74 -11.14 4.27
C ASN A 764 -19.80 -10.18 3.05
N TRP A 765 -19.57 -8.88 3.29
CA TRP A 765 -19.75 -7.78 2.33
C TRP A 765 -21.18 -7.49 1.92
N GLU A 766 -22.12 -7.79 2.80
CA GLU A 766 -23.54 -7.54 2.60
C GLU A 766 -24.12 -6.69 3.73
N ILE A 767 -25.15 -5.93 3.39
CA ILE A 767 -25.93 -5.17 4.36
C ILE A 767 -26.76 -6.15 5.16
N CYS A 768 -26.80 -5.96 6.48
CA CYS A 768 -27.60 -6.79 7.37
C CYS A 768 -28.70 -5.94 8.02
N ALA A 769 -29.87 -5.94 7.38
CA ALA A 769 -31.11 -5.38 7.90
C ALA A 769 -32.08 -6.51 8.30
N SER A 770 -32.76 -6.34 9.42
CA SER A 770 -33.63 -7.35 10.03
C SER A 770 -34.90 -6.74 10.59
N PHE A 771 -36.04 -7.38 10.36
CA PHE A 771 -37.32 -7.03 10.99
C PHE A 771 -37.44 -7.70 12.36
N ILE A 772 -37.88 -6.94 13.37
CA ILE A 772 -38.09 -7.41 14.72
C ILE A 772 -39.50 -7.04 15.19
N ASN A 773 -40.23 -8.01 15.72
CA ASN A 773 -41.59 -7.87 16.21
C ASN A 773 -41.69 -7.74 17.73
N LYS A 774 -40.56 -7.53 18.42
CA LYS A 774 -40.45 -7.47 19.88
C LYS A 774 -39.55 -6.33 20.35
N ASP A 775 -39.91 -5.70 21.46
CA ASP A 775 -39.10 -4.66 22.07
C ASP A 775 -37.73 -5.22 22.49
N CYS A 776 -36.65 -4.61 21.98
CA CYS A 776 -35.29 -5.02 22.30
C CYS A 776 -34.33 -3.83 22.26
N SER A 777 -33.26 -3.92 23.04
CA SER A 777 -32.15 -2.98 23.02
C SER A 777 -31.00 -3.52 22.16
N PHE A 778 -30.12 -2.61 21.71
CA PHE A 778 -28.99 -2.95 20.85
C PHE A 778 -27.87 -1.93 21.03
N ASN A 779 -26.66 -2.29 20.60
CA ASN A 779 -25.48 -1.43 20.70
C ASN A 779 -25.55 -0.22 19.76
N SER A 780 -24.79 0.83 20.07
CA SER A 780 -24.46 1.96 19.19
C SER A 780 -23.96 1.60 17.79
N LYS A 781 -23.55 0.34 17.54
CA LYS A 781 -23.20 -0.23 16.24
C LYS A 781 -24.39 -0.73 15.42
N VAL A 782 -25.62 -0.41 15.85
CA VAL A 782 -26.87 -0.80 15.22
C VAL A 782 -27.77 0.42 15.14
N ILE A 783 -28.39 0.61 13.97
CA ILE A 783 -29.41 1.61 13.72
C ILE A 783 -30.77 0.93 13.88
N GLY A 784 -31.60 1.43 14.78
CA GLY A 784 -32.99 1.02 14.89
C GLY A 784 -33.92 2.01 14.20
N ILE A 785 -34.94 1.49 13.51
CA ILE A 785 -35.98 2.29 12.85
C ILE A 785 -37.34 1.68 13.17
N HIS A 786 -38.18 2.44 13.87
CA HIS A 786 -39.52 2.06 14.31
C HIS A 786 -40.60 2.83 13.53
N HIS A 787 -41.68 2.13 13.18
CA HIS A 787 -42.89 2.69 12.60
C HIS A 787 -44.07 1.73 12.79
N PRO A 788 -45.31 2.20 12.98
CA PRO A 788 -46.47 1.32 13.20
C PRO A 788 -46.84 0.45 11.98
N ASP A 789 -46.57 0.90 10.76
CA ASP A 789 -46.79 0.11 9.53
C ASP A 789 -45.69 -0.97 9.38
N SER A 790 -46.04 -2.20 9.76
CA SER A 790 -45.14 -3.36 9.65
C SER A 790 -44.87 -3.80 8.22
N GLN A 791 -45.78 -3.55 7.28
CA GLN A 791 -45.57 -3.86 5.86
C GLN A 791 -44.51 -2.92 5.29
N LEU A 792 -44.58 -1.62 5.60
CA LEU A 792 -43.55 -0.67 5.19
C LEU A 792 -42.17 -1.01 5.77
N LEU A 793 -42.11 -1.44 7.04
CA LEU A 793 -40.85 -1.89 7.65
C LEU A 793 -40.26 -3.14 6.97
N LYS A 794 -41.07 -4.16 6.68
CA LYS A 794 -40.63 -5.36 5.95
C LYS A 794 -40.15 -5.03 4.53
N GLY A 795 -40.88 -4.15 3.83
CA GLY A 795 -40.47 -3.64 2.52
C GLY A 795 -39.12 -2.92 2.56
N LEU A 796 -38.89 -2.11 3.60
CA LEU A 796 -37.60 -1.45 3.82
C LEU A 796 -36.47 -2.45 4.10
N VAL A 797 -36.73 -3.53 4.85
CA VAL A 797 -35.75 -4.61 5.06
C VAL A 797 -35.35 -5.25 3.73
N CYS A 798 -36.32 -5.56 2.86
CA CYS A 798 -36.03 -6.07 1.51
C CYS A 798 -35.18 -5.08 0.71
N TYR A 799 -35.52 -3.79 0.76
CA TYR A 799 -34.80 -2.76 0.05
C TYR A 799 -33.35 -2.60 0.53
N PHE A 800 -33.12 -2.51 1.84
CA PHE A 800 -31.78 -2.38 2.42
C PHE A 800 -30.88 -3.60 2.15
N ASN A 801 -31.45 -4.80 2.11
CA ASN A 801 -30.72 -6.04 1.82
C ASN A 801 -30.50 -6.28 0.31
N SER A 802 -30.97 -5.40 -0.57
CA SER A 802 -30.85 -5.56 -2.03
C SER A 802 -29.43 -5.32 -2.55
N LYS A 803 -29.11 -5.91 -3.72
CA LYS A 803 -27.84 -5.66 -4.44
C LYS A 803 -27.67 -4.20 -4.82
N PHE A 804 -28.78 -3.53 -5.18
CA PHE A 804 -28.79 -2.09 -5.46
C PHE A 804 -28.35 -1.27 -4.23
N ALA A 805 -28.92 -1.54 -3.06
CA ALA A 805 -28.57 -0.78 -1.84
C ALA A 805 -27.09 -0.96 -1.46
N LEU A 806 -26.58 -2.20 -1.54
CA LEU A 806 -25.16 -2.49 -1.34
C LEU A 806 -24.29 -1.71 -2.31
N TYR A 807 -24.59 -1.78 -3.61
CA TYR A 807 -23.85 -1.06 -4.66
C TYR A 807 -23.86 0.45 -4.42
N TYR A 808 -25.04 1.06 -4.23
CA TYR A 808 -25.17 2.52 -4.09
C TYR A 808 -24.45 3.03 -2.86
N ILE A 809 -24.63 2.38 -1.70
CA ILE A 809 -23.92 2.77 -0.46
C ILE A 809 -22.42 2.56 -0.64
N PHE A 810 -22.01 1.48 -1.30
CA PHE A 810 -20.60 1.24 -1.57
C PHE A 810 -19.97 2.41 -2.36
N ILE A 811 -20.55 2.83 -3.48
CA ILE A 811 -19.96 3.88 -4.34
C ILE A 811 -20.15 5.32 -3.81
N THR A 812 -20.93 5.53 -2.74
CA THR A 812 -21.19 6.87 -2.18
C THR A 812 -20.72 7.06 -0.74
N SER A 813 -20.45 5.98 0.00
CA SER A 813 -19.98 6.03 1.39
C SER A 813 -18.53 6.49 1.52
N ALA A 814 -18.21 7.03 2.70
CA ALA A 814 -16.87 7.49 3.03
C ALA A 814 -15.92 6.35 3.38
N SER A 815 -16.44 5.25 3.93
CA SER A 815 -15.64 4.24 4.64
C SER A 815 -15.48 2.92 3.91
N ILE A 816 -16.56 2.40 3.29
CA ILE A 816 -16.55 1.06 2.70
C ILE A 816 -15.57 1.04 1.52
N GLY A 817 -14.75 -0.01 1.40
CA GLY A 817 -13.72 -0.08 0.36
C GLY A 817 -12.61 0.97 0.47
N ILE A 818 -12.54 1.70 1.58
CA ILE A 818 -11.48 2.69 1.90
C ILE A 818 -10.85 2.39 3.24
N GLU A 819 -11.58 2.53 4.36
CA GLU A 819 -11.01 2.41 5.71
C GLU A 819 -11.63 1.26 6.52
N ARG A 820 -12.97 1.20 6.59
CA ARG A 820 -13.72 0.15 7.30
C ARG A 820 -15.00 -0.21 6.56
N GLU A 821 -15.40 -1.47 6.65
CA GLU A 821 -16.63 -2.03 6.09
C GLU A 821 -17.83 -1.68 6.99
N GLU A 822 -18.00 -0.39 7.25
CA GLU A 822 -19.05 0.18 8.10
C GLU A 822 -19.87 1.20 7.31
N ILE A 823 -21.19 1.17 7.48
CA ILE A 823 -22.16 2.14 6.97
C ILE A 823 -22.47 3.13 8.09
N LYS A 824 -22.32 4.43 7.82
CA LYS A 824 -22.72 5.47 8.78
C LYS A 824 -24.20 5.82 8.64
N PRO A 825 -24.90 6.19 9.73
CA PRO A 825 -26.33 6.50 9.66
C PRO A 825 -26.71 7.59 8.65
N ASN A 826 -25.87 8.62 8.53
CA ASN A 826 -26.05 9.69 7.54
C ASN A 826 -25.89 9.19 6.09
N GLU A 827 -25.12 8.14 5.86
CA GLU A 827 -24.94 7.53 4.53
C GLU A 827 -26.16 6.67 4.16
N LEU A 828 -26.72 5.93 5.12
CA LEU A 828 -27.96 5.18 4.92
C LEU A 828 -29.12 6.09 4.54
N ASN A 829 -29.22 7.26 5.18
CA ASN A 829 -30.24 8.26 4.86
C ASN A 829 -30.13 8.78 3.42
N ASN A 830 -28.93 8.77 2.82
CA ASN A 830 -28.71 9.23 1.46
C ASN A 830 -29.06 8.18 0.40
N LEU A 831 -29.39 6.95 0.78
CA LEU A 831 -29.86 5.94 -0.16
C LEU A 831 -31.12 6.47 -0.89
N PRO A 832 -31.18 6.39 -2.23
CA PRO A 832 -32.24 7.05 -2.99
C PRO A 832 -33.57 6.36 -2.75
N GLN A 833 -34.65 7.13 -2.81
CA GLN A 833 -36.01 6.65 -2.66
C GLN A 833 -36.76 6.86 -3.98
N PHE A 834 -36.62 5.89 -4.89
CA PHE A 834 -37.39 5.85 -6.15
C PHE A 834 -38.58 4.90 -6.10
N LEU A 835 -38.70 4.07 -5.04
CA LEU A 835 -39.87 3.23 -4.81
C LEU A 835 -40.97 4.02 -4.11
N GLU A 836 -42.21 3.82 -4.58
CA GLU A 836 -43.40 4.36 -3.94
C GLU A 836 -43.89 3.44 -2.80
N LEU A 837 -44.80 3.90 -1.96
CA LEU A 837 -45.26 3.13 -0.79
C LEU A 837 -45.85 1.76 -1.16
N GLU A 838 -46.61 1.69 -2.25
CA GLU A 838 -47.19 0.44 -2.75
C GLU A 838 -46.11 -0.56 -3.18
N ASP A 839 -44.96 -0.07 -3.65
CA ASP A 839 -43.84 -0.93 -4.02
C ASP A 839 -43.16 -1.54 -2.79
N PHE A 840 -43.03 -0.78 -1.70
CA PHE A 840 -42.57 -1.32 -0.42
C PHE A 840 -43.53 -2.39 0.12
N HIS A 841 -44.85 -2.18 0.00
CA HIS A 841 -45.83 -3.19 0.39
C HIS A 841 -45.77 -4.44 -0.48
N LYS A 842 -45.48 -4.34 -1.78
CA LYS A 842 -45.22 -5.51 -2.65
C LYS A 842 -43.97 -6.27 -2.23
N LEU A 843 -42.89 -5.57 -1.89
CA LEU A 843 -41.69 -6.21 -1.34
C LEU A 843 -41.99 -6.91 0.00
N ALA A 844 -42.85 -6.34 0.84
CA ALA A 844 -43.28 -6.95 2.08
C ALA A 844 -44.11 -8.23 1.88
N GLN A 845 -44.91 -8.31 0.81
CA GLN A 845 -45.59 -9.55 0.43
C GLN A 845 -44.59 -10.65 0.07
N LEU A 846 -43.52 -10.34 -0.68
CA LEU A 846 -42.45 -11.29 -0.96
C LEU A 846 -41.74 -11.73 0.33
N TYR A 847 -41.47 -10.80 1.24
CA TYR A 847 -40.92 -11.12 2.56
C TYR A 847 -41.79 -12.14 3.29
N ASP A 848 -43.10 -11.89 3.38
CA ASP A 848 -44.05 -12.74 4.10
C ASP A 848 -44.24 -14.12 3.43
N GLU A 849 -44.07 -14.21 2.11
CA GLU A 849 -44.14 -15.48 1.36
C GLU A 849 -42.95 -16.41 1.66
N TYR A 850 -41.74 -15.86 1.82
CA TYR A 850 -40.50 -16.64 1.85
C TYR A 850 -39.84 -16.75 3.23
N ILE A 851 -40.06 -15.78 4.13
CA ILE A 851 -39.52 -15.85 5.49
C ILE A 851 -40.39 -16.76 6.35
N VAL A 852 -39.91 -17.98 6.56
CA VAL A 852 -40.55 -19.03 7.37
C VAL A 852 -39.64 -19.41 8.54
N ASP A 853 -40.24 -19.75 9.70
CA ASP A 853 -39.52 -20.06 10.95
C ASP A 853 -38.75 -21.41 10.97
N ASN A 854 -38.67 -22.14 9.85
CA ASN A 854 -37.96 -23.43 9.76
C ASN A 854 -36.53 -23.27 9.21
N TYR A 855 -35.52 -23.60 10.03
CA TYR A 855 -34.09 -23.40 9.75
C TYR A 855 -33.59 -24.03 8.43
N PHE A 856 -33.99 -25.27 8.11
CA PHE A 856 -33.47 -25.98 6.91
C PHE A 856 -33.98 -25.43 5.59
N THR A 857 -35.22 -24.94 5.56
CA THR A 857 -35.83 -24.31 4.37
C THR A 857 -35.47 -22.83 4.25
N ARG A 858 -34.97 -22.23 5.33
CA ARG A 858 -34.74 -20.78 5.42
C ARG A 858 -33.64 -20.29 4.50
N GLU A 859 -32.51 -21.01 4.38
CA GLU A 859 -31.41 -20.59 3.50
C GLU A 859 -31.83 -20.57 2.02
N GLN A 860 -32.43 -21.66 1.53
CA GLN A 860 -32.93 -21.74 0.15
C GLN A 860 -34.02 -20.69 -0.13
N ASN A 861 -34.93 -20.47 0.83
CA ASN A 861 -35.97 -19.45 0.69
C ASN A 861 -35.39 -18.03 0.67
N ILE A 862 -34.33 -17.75 1.42
CA ILE A 862 -33.65 -16.45 1.42
C ILE A 862 -33.00 -16.20 0.06
N GLU A 863 -32.31 -17.18 -0.53
CA GLU A 863 -31.71 -17.02 -1.87
C GLU A 863 -32.78 -16.69 -2.93
N ILE A 864 -33.91 -17.41 -2.91
CA ILE A 864 -35.03 -17.15 -3.84
C ILE A 864 -35.66 -15.77 -3.58
N LEU A 865 -35.86 -15.41 -2.31
CA LEU A 865 -36.37 -14.10 -1.92
C LEU A 865 -35.46 -12.98 -2.43
N GLU A 866 -34.15 -13.11 -2.25
CA GLU A 866 -33.17 -12.15 -2.74
C GLU A 866 -33.22 -12.01 -4.26
N GLN A 867 -33.33 -13.11 -4.99
CA GLN A 867 -33.49 -13.06 -6.44
C GLN A 867 -34.74 -12.25 -6.82
N LYS A 868 -35.90 -12.57 -6.24
CA LYS A 868 -37.16 -11.87 -6.52
C LYS A 868 -37.13 -10.39 -6.14
N ILE A 869 -36.51 -10.04 -5.00
CA ILE A 869 -36.32 -8.64 -4.57
C ILE A 869 -35.50 -7.88 -5.61
N ASN A 870 -34.37 -8.45 -6.04
CA ASN A 870 -33.49 -7.80 -7.00
C ASN A 870 -34.16 -7.64 -8.36
N GLU A 871 -34.88 -8.66 -8.85
CA GLU A 871 -35.67 -8.58 -10.09
C GLU A 871 -36.70 -7.44 -10.03
N PHE A 872 -37.44 -7.32 -8.91
CA PHE A 872 -38.42 -6.27 -8.71
C PHE A 872 -37.77 -4.87 -8.72
N ILE A 873 -36.68 -4.70 -7.96
CA ILE A 873 -35.96 -3.42 -7.85
C ILE A 873 -35.34 -3.00 -9.19
N PHE A 874 -34.69 -3.93 -9.90
CA PHE A 874 -34.05 -3.66 -11.18
C PHE A 874 -35.07 -3.34 -12.28
N LYS A 875 -36.23 -3.99 -12.28
CA LYS A 875 -37.33 -3.62 -13.18
C LYS A 875 -37.82 -2.20 -12.93
N LYS A 876 -37.92 -1.79 -11.66
CA LYS A 876 -38.32 -0.43 -11.29
C LYS A 876 -37.27 0.61 -11.69
N LEU A 877 -35.99 0.35 -11.42
CA LEU A 877 -34.88 1.22 -11.85
C LEU A 877 -34.87 1.40 -13.38
N PHE A 878 -34.95 0.31 -14.14
CA PHE A 878 -34.98 0.36 -15.60
C PHE A 878 -36.18 1.20 -16.11
N SER A 879 -37.37 1.03 -15.51
CA SER A 879 -38.54 1.79 -15.92
C SER A 879 -38.45 3.31 -15.65
N LEU A 880 -37.65 3.72 -14.65
CA LEU A 880 -37.54 5.10 -14.21
C LEU A 880 -36.49 5.88 -15.00
N ILE A 881 -35.29 5.31 -15.13
CA ILE A 881 -34.09 5.99 -15.63
C ILE A 881 -33.47 5.29 -16.84
N LYS A 882 -34.11 4.23 -17.37
CA LYS A 882 -33.60 3.41 -18.48
C LYS A 882 -32.17 2.89 -18.25
N THR A 883 -31.78 2.73 -16.99
CA THR A 883 -30.44 2.28 -16.63
C THR A 883 -30.28 0.80 -16.90
N ASP A 884 -29.20 0.46 -17.59
CA ASP A 884 -28.75 -0.91 -17.70
C ASP A 884 -28.22 -1.41 -16.34
N ASN A 885 -28.89 -2.42 -15.77
CA ASN A 885 -28.55 -2.96 -14.46
C ASN A 885 -27.20 -3.70 -14.47
N SER A 886 -26.60 -3.92 -15.65
CA SER A 886 -25.31 -4.58 -15.80
C SER A 886 -24.19 -3.87 -15.05
N ILE A 887 -24.22 -2.54 -14.87
CA ILE A 887 -23.24 -1.81 -14.05
C ILE A 887 -23.26 -2.32 -12.59
N ILE A 888 -24.45 -2.48 -12.02
CA ILE A 888 -24.65 -2.95 -10.64
C ILE A 888 -24.22 -4.42 -10.54
N LEU A 889 -24.65 -5.25 -11.48
CA LEU A 889 -24.35 -6.67 -11.49
C LEU A 889 -22.86 -6.94 -11.66
N ASP A 890 -22.20 -6.24 -12.59
CA ASP A 890 -20.76 -6.34 -12.81
C ASP A 890 -19.96 -5.88 -11.59
N PHE A 891 -20.40 -4.83 -10.90
CA PHE A 891 -19.79 -4.42 -9.64
C PHE A 891 -19.81 -5.58 -8.61
N ILE A 892 -20.97 -6.23 -8.42
CA ILE A 892 -21.12 -7.34 -7.47
C ILE A 892 -20.31 -8.56 -7.91
N SER A 893 -20.23 -8.84 -9.21
CA SER A 893 -19.57 -10.02 -9.77
C SER A 893 -18.07 -9.89 -9.95
N TYR A 894 -17.54 -8.67 -10.15
CA TYR A 894 -16.13 -8.45 -10.49
C TYR A 894 -15.43 -7.47 -9.55
N THR A 895 -16.06 -6.38 -9.12
CA THR A 895 -15.39 -5.41 -8.24
C THR A 895 -15.38 -5.87 -6.78
N LEU A 896 -16.50 -6.40 -6.28
CA LEU A 896 -16.62 -6.86 -4.89
C LEU A 896 -15.72 -8.06 -4.55
N PRO A 897 -15.51 -9.07 -5.42
CA PRO A 897 -14.57 -10.16 -5.15
C PRO A 897 -13.11 -9.70 -5.09
N LEU A 898 -12.73 -8.72 -5.92
CA LEU A 898 -11.38 -8.13 -5.90
C LEU A 898 -11.06 -7.52 -4.52
N LEU A 899 -12.06 -6.87 -3.92
CA LEU A 899 -11.99 -6.26 -2.58
C LEU A 899 -11.91 -7.27 -1.44
N LYS A 900 -12.53 -8.44 -1.60
CA LYS A 900 -12.46 -9.54 -0.62
C LYS A 900 -11.04 -10.12 -0.48
N LYS A 901 -10.10 -9.76 -1.38
CA LYS A 901 -8.75 -10.36 -1.47
C LYS A 901 -8.82 -11.88 -1.47
N ASP A 902 -9.87 -12.38 -2.11
CA ASP A 902 -10.06 -13.80 -2.30
C ASP A 902 -9.12 -14.22 -3.43
N ILE A 903 -8.25 -15.19 -3.14
CA ILE A 903 -7.13 -15.57 -4.03
C ILE A 903 -7.67 -16.17 -5.35
N VAL A 904 -8.97 -16.48 -5.38
CA VAL A 904 -9.74 -17.03 -6.50
C VAL A 904 -10.64 -15.98 -7.16
N ALA A 905 -10.45 -14.68 -6.90
CA ALA A 905 -11.34 -13.62 -7.39
C ALA A 905 -11.63 -13.79 -8.90
N ILE A 906 -12.90 -14.09 -9.21
CA ILE A 906 -13.40 -14.39 -10.55
C ILE A 906 -12.95 -13.35 -11.59
N SER A 907 -12.84 -12.10 -11.16
CA SER A 907 -12.41 -10.91 -11.90
C SER A 907 -11.03 -11.04 -12.57
N LEU A 908 -10.16 -11.89 -12.02
CA LEU A 908 -8.79 -12.10 -12.49
C LEU A 908 -8.65 -13.35 -13.36
N HIS A 909 -9.69 -14.18 -13.43
CA HIS A 909 -9.68 -15.39 -14.25
C HIS A 909 -9.99 -15.06 -15.72
N PRO A 910 -9.31 -15.70 -16.68
CA PRO A 910 -9.71 -15.69 -18.09
C PRO A 910 -11.07 -16.39 -18.29
N ASN A 911 -11.89 -15.97 -19.26
CA ASN A 911 -13.17 -16.64 -19.57
C ASN A 911 -13.67 -16.42 -21.01
N ALA A 912 -13.92 -17.51 -21.73
CA ALA A 912 -14.53 -17.51 -23.06
C ALA A 912 -16.03 -17.12 -23.08
N ASN A 913 -16.79 -17.39 -22.02
CA ASN A 913 -18.24 -17.09 -22.04
C ASN A 913 -18.55 -15.59 -21.86
N ASN A 914 -17.64 -14.83 -21.26
CA ASN A 914 -17.84 -13.40 -21.02
C ASN A 914 -17.52 -12.55 -22.25
N ILE A 915 -16.54 -12.97 -23.06
CA ILE A 915 -16.15 -12.22 -24.27
C ILE A 915 -17.27 -12.18 -25.31
N VAL A 916 -18.10 -13.24 -25.40
CA VAL A 916 -19.29 -13.25 -26.27
C VAL A 916 -20.30 -12.20 -25.79
N LYS A 917 -20.65 -12.19 -24.50
CA LYS A 917 -21.57 -11.20 -23.93
C LYS A 917 -21.06 -9.76 -24.06
N TYR A 918 -19.77 -9.55 -23.83
CA TYR A 918 -19.12 -8.26 -24.08
C TYR A 918 -19.31 -7.84 -25.54
N SER A 919 -19.05 -8.77 -26.48
CA SER A 919 -19.15 -8.53 -27.92
C SER A 919 -20.59 -8.21 -28.37
N GLU A 920 -21.59 -8.90 -27.82
CA GLU A 920 -23.00 -8.62 -28.05
C GLU A 920 -23.35 -7.20 -27.57
N THR A 921 -22.97 -6.85 -26.34
CA THR A 921 -23.28 -5.54 -25.74
C THR A 921 -22.61 -4.38 -26.50
N ILE A 922 -21.32 -4.47 -26.85
CA ILE A 922 -20.64 -3.40 -27.59
C ILE A 922 -21.25 -3.22 -28.99
N VAL A 923 -21.56 -4.32 -29.68
CA VAL A 923 -22.21 -4.29 -31.00
C VAL A 923 -23.61 -3.70 -30.93
N GLU A 924 -24.38 -4.02 -29.89
CA GLU A 924 -25.69 -3.41 -29.65
C GLU A 924 -25.55 -1.88 -29.51
N LYS A 925 -24.66 -1.39 -28.64
CA LYS A 925 -24.48 0.06 -28.42
C LYS A 925 -23.95 0.80 -29.64
N LEU A 926 -23.02 0.21 -30.38
CA LEU A 926 -22.52 0.79 -31.63
C LEU A 926 -23.63 0.83 -32.69
N ASN A 927 -24.44 -0.22 -32.82
CA ASN A 927 -25.54 -0.25 -33.78
C ASN A 927 -26.70 0.68 -33.39
N ASP A 928 -26.96 0.89 -32.10
CA ASP A 928 -27.92 1.90 -31.63
C ASP A 928 -27.50 3.31 -32.10
N PHE A 929 -26.19 3.60 -32.11
CA PHE A 929 -25.64 4.84 -32.64
C PHE A 929 -25.66 4.90 -34.18
N LEU A 930 -25.38 3.79 -34.85
CA LEU A 930 -25.37 3.68 -36.31
C LEU A 930 -26.77 3.49 -36.93
N ASP A 931 -27.84 3.52 -36.13
CA ASP A 931 -29.19 3.27 -36.61
C ASP A 931 -29.56 4.23 -37.76
N GLY A 932 -30.13 3.67 -38.82
CA GLY A 932 -30.47 4.40 -40.04
C GLY A 932 -29.30 4.80 -40.95
N GLN A 933 -28.05 4.45 -40.64
CA GLN A 933 -26.87 4.81 -41.47
C GLN A 933 -26.54 3.80 -42.58
N GLY A 934 -27.22 2.64 -42.61
CA GLY A 934 -26.96 1.60 -43.62
C GLY A 934 -25.65 0.82 -43.43
N VAL A 935 -25.01 0.97 -42.26
CA VAL A 935 -23.80 0.27 -41.85
C VAL A 935 -24.04 -0.31 -40.46
N TYR A 936 -23.58 -1.53 -40.24
CA TYR A 936 -23.70 -2.27 -38.99
C TYR A 936 -22.32 -2.67 -38.48
N ALA A 937 -22.11 -2.52 -37.17
CA ALA A 937 -21.00 -3.14 -36.46
C ALA A 937 -21.29 -4.63 -36.23
N ASN A 938 -20.30 -5.48 -36.48
CA ASN A 938 -20.37 -6.93 -36.28
C ASN A 938 -19.12 -7.42 -35.54
N ALA A 939 -19.26 -8.33 -34.58
CA ALA A 939 -18.13 -8.81 -33.77
C ALA A 939 -17.61 -10.20 -34.19
N THR A 940 -16.30 -10.37 -34.13
CA THR A 940 -15.60 -11.66 -34.19
C THR A 940 -14.81 -11.87 -32.89
N VAL A 941 -15.00 -13.03 -32.26
CA VAL A 941 -14.26 -13.47 -31.07
C VAL A 941 -13.22 -14.53 -31.46
N TYR A 942 -12.16 -14.65 -30.66
CA TYR A 942 -11.07 -15.59 -30.87
C TYR A 942 -10.92 -16.53 -29.68
N ASN A 943 -10.61 -17.80 -29.94
CA ASN A 943 -10.33 -18.78 -28.89
C ASN A 943 -8.89 -18.63 -28.36
N ILE A 944 -8.73 -17.85 -27.30
CA ILE A 944 -7.43 -17.46 -26.74
C ILE A 944 -7.11 -18.28 -25.48
N ASN A 945 -5.87 -18.74 -25.35
CA ASN A 945 -5.43 -19.54 -24.22
C ASN A 945 -5.49 -18.73 -22.91
N ARG A 946 -5.90 -19.39 -21.82
CA ARG A 946 -5.94 -18.82 -20.46
C ARG A 946 -4.59 -18.27 -19.95
N PHE A 947 -3.48 -18.72 -20.51
CA PHE A 947 -2.12 -18.27 -20.16
C PHE A 947 -1.59 -17.15 -21.07
N THR A 948 -2.38 -16.70 -22.05
CA THR A 948 -2.02 -15.57 -22.90
C THR A 948 -2.36 -14.26 -22.17
N PRO A 949 -1.44 -13.27 -22.10
CA PRO A 949 -1.58 -12.09 -21.25
C PRO A 949 -2.65 -11.09 -21.74
N LEU A 950 -3.06 -11.20 -23.00
CA LEU A 950 -4.04 -10.36 -23.67
C LEU A 950 -5.19 -11.20 -24.22
N MET A 951 -6.34 -10.55 -24.40
CA MET A 951 -7.46 -11.01 -25.20
C MET A 951 -7.76 -9.99 -26.30
N MET A 952 -8.45 -10.42 -27.34
CA MET A 952 -8.90 -9.53 -28.41
C MET A 952 -10.27 -9.90 -28.96
N ILE A 953 -10.99 -8.89 -29.45
CA ILE A 953 -12.09 -9.05 -30.40
C ILE A 953 -11.88 -8.16 -31.61
N LYS A 954 -12.57 -8.47 -32.70
CA LYS A 954 -12.60 -7.62 -33.90
C LYS A 954 -14.03 -7.13 -34.14
N ILE A 955 -14.20 -5.83 -34.35
CA ILE A 955 -15.44 -5.20 -34.77
C ILE A 955 -15.29 -4.80 -36.25
N SER A 956 -16.15 -5.30 -37.11
CA SER A 956 -16.18 -5.00 -38.55
C SER A 956 -17.43 -4.19 -38.89
N HIS A 957 -17.24 -3.12 -39.65
CA HIS A 957 -18.35 -2.31 -40.18
C HIS A 957 -18.76 -2.81 -41.58
N GLU A 958 -19.98 -3.31 -41.70
CA GLU A 958 -20.50 -3.93 -42.92
C GLU A 958 -21.95 -3.50 -43.22
N GLU A 959 -22.44 -3.71 -44.44
CA GLU A 959 -23.82 -3.38 -44.84
C GLU A 959 -24.88 -4.34 -44.25
N VAL A 960 -24.46 -5.48 -43.69
CA VAL A 960 -25.34 -6.53 -43.16
C VAL A 960 -25.04 -6.77 -41.69
N LYS A 961 -26.11 -6.79 -40.88
CA LYS A 961 -26.04 -7.22 -39.47
C LYS A 961 -25.90 -8.74 -39.38
N LYS A 962 -24.95 -9.20 -38.58
CA LYS A 962 -24.59 -10.60 -38.34
C LYS A 962 -24.56 -10.88 -36.83
N ASP A 963 -24.69 -12.15 -36.48
CA ASP A 963 -24.42 -12.62 -35.12
C ASP A 963 -22.91 -12.64 -34.83
N VAL A 964 -22.55 -12.70 -33.55
CA VAL A 964 -21.14 -12.79 -33.11
C VAL A 964 -20.51 -14.05 -33.69
N PHE A 965 -19.41 -13.89 -34.43
CA PHE A 965 -18.70 -14.99 -35.09
C PHE A 965 -17.54 -15.50 -34.24
N ASP A 966 -17.40 -16.82 -34.08
CA ASP A 966 -16.28 -17.46 -33.38
C ASP A 966 -15.21 -17.92 -34.38
N SER A 967 -14.02 -17.32 -34.29
CA SER A 967 -12.89 -17.59 -35.18
C SER A 967 -12.04 -18.76 -34.69
N GLY A 968 -11.73 -19.68 -35.60
CA GLY A 968 -10.78 -20.79 -35.35
C GLY A 968 -9.30 -20.40 -35.47
N GLU A 969 -8.98 -19.13 -35.72
CA GLU A 969 -7.61 -18.65 -35.84
C GLU A 969 -6.88 -18.66 -34.49
N ASN A 970 -5.64 -19.16 -34.46
CA ASN A 970 -4.79 -19.10 -33.28
C ASN A 970 -3.97 -17.80 -33.32
N VAL A 971 -4.14 -16.95 -32.30
CA VAL A 971 -3.47 -15.65 -32.15
C VAL A 971 -2.63 -15.55 -30.87
N ASP A 972 -2.39 -16.68 -30.18
CA ASP A 972 -1.72 -16.69 -28.86
C ASP A 972 -0.28 -16.18 -28.93
N ALA A 973 0.45 -16.49 -29.99
CA ALA A 973 1.86 -16.10 -30.15
C ALA A 973 1.97 -14.59 -30.40
N GLU A 974 1.12 -14.07 -31.27
CA GLU A 974 1.03 -12.66 -31.65
C GLU A 974 0.64 -11.80 -30.45
N LEU A 975 -0.34 -12.24 -29.66
CA LEU A 975 -0.76 -11.53 -28.45
C LEU A 975 0.32 -11.53 -27.36
N LYS A 976 1.07 -12.62 -27.19
CA LYS A 976 2.24 -12.65 -26.29
C LYS A 976 3.37 -11.73 -26.75
N GLN A 977 3.53 -11.57 -28.06
CA GLN A 977 4.49 -10.63 -28.64
C GLN A 977 4.01 -9.18 -28.46
N LEU A 978 2.73 -8.91 -28.72
CA LEU A 978 2.13 -7.59 -28.61
C LEU A 978 2.13 -7.04 -27.19
N ASP A 979 1.90 -7.89 -26.20
CA ASP A 979 1.93 -7.50 -24.78
C ASP A 979 3.22 -6.76 -24.40
N GLN A 980 4.34 -7.10 -25.04
CA GLN A 980 5.65 -6.49 -24.81
C GLN A 980 5.70 -5.00 -25.16
N TYR A 981 4.78 -4.51 -25.99
CA TYR A 981 4.71 -3.13 -26.46
C TYR A 981 3.57 -2.32 -25.82
N LEU A 982 2.67 -2.98 -25.07
CA LEU A 982 1.54 -2.31 -24.40
C LEU A 982 1.89 -1.79 -23.01
N TRP A 983 3.07 -2.10 -22.52
CA TRP A 983 3.57 -1.54 -21.28
C TRP A 983 4.27 -0.21 -21.57
N ASP A 984 3.82 0.82 -20.89
CA ASP A 984 4.42 2.15 -20.80
C ASP A 984 4.76 2.33 -19.33
N GLU A 985 6.01 2.49 -18.94
CA GLU A 985 6.35 2.81 -17.55
C GLU A 985 6.58 4.31 -17.32
N SER A 986 5.58 5.00 -16.75
CA SER A 986 5.67 6.44 -16.51
C SER A 986 6.69 6.89 -15.45
N ALA A 987 7.04 6.00 -14.50
CA ALA A 987 7.92 6.28 -13.37
C ALA A 987 8.39 4.98 -12.70
N LYS A 988 9.55 5.03 -12.02
CA LYS A 988 10.13 3.90 -11.25
C LYS A 988 9.09 3.13 -10.46
N SER A 989 9.02 1.83 -10.70
CA SER A 989 8.10 0.95 -9.99
C SER A 989 6.63 1.30 -10.27
N ILE A 990 6.28 2.01 -11.35
CA ILE A 990 4.92 2.27 -11.80
C ILE A 990 4.76 1.99 -13.29
N TYR A 991 4.14 0.85 -13.57
CA TYR A 991 3.85 0.39 -14.92
C TYR A 991 2.46 0.82 -15.34
N PHE A 992 2.36 1.61 -16.40
CA PHE A 992 1.13 1.81 -17.14
C PHE A 992 0.95 0.71 -18.18
N ARG A 993 -0.26 0.17 -18.26
CA ARG A 993 -0.63 -0.66 -19.41
C ARG A 993 -1.55 0.13 -20.32
N LYS A 994 -1.04 0.43 -21.51
CA LYS A 994 -1.81 1.04 -22.59
C LYS A 994 -2.96 0.10 -22.96
N LYS A 995 -4.14 0.71 -23.16
CA LYS A 995 -5.21 0.06 -23.90
C LYS A 995 -4.92 0.22 -25.39
N LEU A 996 -5.29 -0.77 -26.20
CA LEU A 996 -5.07 -0.73 -27.64
C LEU A 996 -6.37 -0.99 -28.40
N ASN A 997 -6.77 0.01 -29.19
CA ASN A 997 -7.76 -0.13 -30.25
C ASN A 997 -7.00 0.01 -31.58
N TYR A 998 -6.78 -1.09 -32.30
CA TYR A 998 -6.06 -1.05 -33.57
C TYR A 998 -7.05 -1.01 -34.73
N LYS A 999 -6.97 0.02 -35.58
CA LYS A 999 -7.91 0.25 -36.68
C LYS A 999 -7.25 -0.13 -38.01
N ARG A 1000 -7.92 -0.93 -38.84
CA ARG A 1000 -7.44 -1.29 -40.18
C ARG A 1000 -8.61 -1.39 -41.16
N GLY A 1001 -8.71 -0.41 -42.07
CA GLY A 1001 -9.84 -0.32 -42.98
C GLY A 1001 -11.15 -0.15 -42.21
N ASN A 1002 -12.10 -1.06 -42.41
CA ASN A 1002 -13.40 -1.06 -41.71
C ASN A 1002 -13.38 -1.85 -40.39
N ASP A 1003 -12.24 -2.43 -40.03
CA ASP A 1003 -12.08 -3.29 -38.85
C ASP A 1003 -11.42 -2.52 -37.70
N ILE A 1004 -11.94 -2.72 -36.48
CA ILE A 1004 -11.40 -2.24 -35.22
C ILE A 1004 -11.09 -3.46 -34.34
N TYR A 1005 -9.84 -3.63 -33.94
CA TYR A 1005 -9.41 -4.67 -33.04
C TYR A 1005 -9.31 -4.09 -31.63
N ILE A 1006 -10.14 -4.58 -30.72
CA ILE A 1006 -10.13 -4.18 -29.31
C ILE A 1006 -9.28 -5.19 -28.57
N ILE A 1007 -8.18 -4.72 -27.98
CA ILE A 1007 -7.17 -5.56 -27.32
C ILE A 1007 -7.01 -5.08 -25.87
N ARG A 1008 -7.18 -6.00 -24.91
CA ARG A 1008 -7.15 -5.71 -23.46
C ARG A 1008 -6.51 -6.87 -22.69
N PRO A 1009 -6.13 -6.69 -21.41
CA PRO A 1009 -5.63 -7.78 -20.58
C PRO A 1009 -6.61 -8.97 -20.51
N ASN A 1010 -6.07 -10.18 -20.43
CA ASN A 1010 -6.86 -11.42 -20.27
C ASN A 1010 -7.38 -11.61 -18.84
N GLN A 1011 -8.19 -10.67 -18.37
CA GLN A 1011 -8.83 -10.70 -17.05
C GLN A 1011 -10.30 -10.28 -17.18
N ARG A 1012 -11.22 -11.01 -16.55
CA ARG A 1012 -12.68 -10.76 -16.64
C ARG A 1012 -13.11 -9.31 -16.42
N ARG A 1013 -12.41 -8.56 -15.55
CA ARG A 1013 -12.74 -7.14 -15.28
C ARG A 1013 -12.66 -6.22 -16.50
N PHE A 1014 -11.92 -6.59 -17.55
CA PHE A 1014 -11.80 -5.80 -18.80
C PHE A 1014 -12.78 -6.25 -19.89
N TRP A 1015 -13.54 -7.31 -19.64
CA TRP A 1015 -14.43 -7.94 -20.62
C TRP A 1015 -15.84 -8.13 -20.03
N SER A 1016 -16.29 -7.18 -19.21
CA SER A 1016 -17.63 -7.12 -18.63
C SER A 1016 -18.58 -6.31 -19.51
N GLN A 1017 -19.90 -6.42 -19.28
CA GLN A 1017 -20.88 -5.66 -20.09
C GLN A 1017 -20.78 -4.15 -19.82
N SER A 1018 -20.53 -3.75 -18.57
CA SER A 1018 -20.21 -2.37 -18.21
C SER A 1018 -18.99 -1.83 -18.96
N MET A 1019 -17.92 -2.63 -19.10
CA MET A 1019 -16.74 -2.24 -19.87
C MET A 1019 -17.07 -2.13 -21.37
N ALA A 1020 -17.91 -3.03 -21.90
CA ALA A 1020 -18.38 -2.95 -23.28
C ALA A 1020 -19.10 -1.63 -23.57
N MET A 1021 -19.89 -1.12 -22.62
CA MET A 1021 -20.56 0.19 -22.73
C MET A 1021 -19.58 1.36 -22.67
N GLU A 1022 -18.55 1.28 -21.81
CA GLU A 1022 -17.49 2.28 -21.74
C GLU A 1022 -16.68 2.33 -23.04
N ASP A 1023 -16.22 1.17 -23.54
CA ASP A 1023 -15.49 1.06 -24.79
C ASP A 1023 -16.36 1.50 -25.99
N ALA A 1024 -17.66 1.19 -26.01
CA ALA A 1024 -18.58 1.69 -27.04
C ALA A 1024 -18.66 3.23 -27.04
N SER A 1025 -18.82 3.83 -25.86
CA SER A 1025 -18.94 5.28 -25.71
C SER A 1025 -17.66 5.99 -26.14
N GLU A 1026 -16.51 5.41 -25.80
CA GLU A 1026 -15.20 5.89 -26.24
C GLU A 1026 -15.06 5.82 -27.77
N LEU A 1027 -15.36 4.67 -28.39
CA LEU A 1027 -15.30 4.52 -29.84
C LEU A 1027 -16.25 5.49 -30.57
N ILE A 1028 -17.45 5.72 -30.03
CA ILE A 1028 -18.40 6.71 -30.59
C ILE A 1028 -17.81 8.12 -30.51
N LEU A 1029 -17.19 8.49 -29.38
CA LEU A 1029 -16.52 9.79 -29.22
C LEU A 1029 -15.35 9.95 -30.20
N GLU A 1030 -14.52 8.91 -30.37
CA GLU A 1030 -13.44 8.89 -31.36
C GLU A 1030 -13.98 9.10 -32.78
N ILE A 1031 -15.07 8.41 -33.14
CA ILE A 1031 -15.74 8.56 -34.45
C ILE A 1031 -16.27 9.99 -34.64
N LEU A 1032 -16.89 10.58 -33.61
CA LEU A 1032 -17.46 11.94 -33.68
C LEU A 1032 -16.38 13.03 -33.76
N ASN A 1033 -15.25 12.84 -33.10
CA ASN A 1033 -14.16 13.82 -33.09
C ASN A 1033 -13.28 13.75 -34.35
N GLY A 1034 -13.47 12.74 -35.21
CA GLY A 1034 -12.71 12.61 -36.45
C GLY A 1034 -11.21 12.36 -36.21
N GLU A 1035 -10.84 11.81 -35.05
CA GLU A 1035 -9.46 11.44 -34.72
C GLU A 1035 -9.05 10.23 -35.57
N HIS A 1036 -8.62 10.53 -36.79
CA HIS A 1036 -7.71 9.69 -37.56
C HIS A 1036 -6.32 9.79 -36.91
N ASP A 1037 -6.12 9.08 -35.80
CA ASP A 1037 -4.77 8.76 -35.38
C ASP A 1037 -4.20 7.77 -36.41
N GLU A 1038 -3.40 8.30 -37.34
CA GLU A 1038 -2.33 7.53 -37.97
C GLU A 1038 -1.34 7.13 -36.87
N ALA A 1039 -1.65 6.04 -36.16
CA ALA A 1039 -0.74 5.38 -35.22
C ALA A 1039 0.08 4.30 -35.93
#